data_AF-A0A8S4A7M9-F1
#
_entry.id   AF-A0A8S4A7M9-F1
#
_cell.length_a   1.000
_cell.length_b   1.000
_cell.length_c   1.000
_cell.angle_alpha   90.00
_cell.angle_beta   90.00
_cell.angle_gamma   90.00
#
_symmetry.space_group_name_H-M   'P 1'
#
loop_
_entity.id
_entity.type
_entity.pdbx_description
1 polymer ?
#
loop_
_entity_poly.entity_id
_entity_poly.type
_entity_poly.pdbx_seq_one_letter_code
_entity_poly.pdbx_strand_id
1 'polypeptide(L)'
;NKCPMGKACCQNGVSTSNGDNNHDMQEFNGCATTPPLYDSTQEPIFPPELKLYSGQLNQENLQFKSDRVTWLSPFSLPELLSMRRKYPGCKLVSGNTEIGIQIGSALSLTKVNDVLKTAIHDLPEDKTRVFAAVVEMLKWFAGHQIRSVACLAGNIMTASPISDLNPLLLACKAVLHVADPDGNIREVVIDEHFFTGYRQTCLNCGDTLVSVTIPFTKTHEYFFGYKQANRKEDDIAIVNAGMRVDLGDTGSHVEDISLAFGGMSVTTVLATNTMKALTGRPWNDDLLETACSQDMLPADLPLTPGSPGGMVAYRRTLTLSFFYRFYCAVSQRVQQLANPDAVSDIPLGLSCGSQVYHPPTASQASHSPVGRPIVHKSAFKQTTGEATYVDDIPVTEGELFAGFVMSPTAHANILHIDPSEAVTVPGVVDFITYQDVPGDNNWEGEHESVFARNTVQHEGQILGVVLADSLAVAQRAASLVRVQFKDLQPVVTIQDAICQNSYHDHPAHVIQCGDVSRGFSQADHILQGEFHLEAQEHFYLEPHACIVYPQDTGEYHVVCMTQGLDSIQMQVAKVLGISASQVNVSVRRIGGGFGGKETRHANVVLPVAVAAYKTQRPVRAVLDRCEDMRLTGTRHPALAKYKGAAIINVYKDGSVLLHLGGVEMGQGLHTKMIQ
;
A
#
# COMPACT_ATOMS: atom_id res chain seq x y z
N ASN A 1 -18.64 47.77 16.03
CA ASN A 1 -17.16 47.71 15.90
C ASN A 1 -16.79 47.75 14.43
N LYS A 2 -15.72 48.47 14.04
CA LYS A 2 -15.23 48.47 12.65
C LYS A 2 -14.35 47.23 12.40
N CYS A 3 -14.35 46.71 11.18
CA CYS A 3 -13.48 45.60 10.78
C CYS A 3 -11.99 45.99 10.95
N PRO A 4 -11.14 45.14 11.57
CA PRO A 4 -9.72 45.46 11.79
C PRO A 4 -8.92 45.65 10.50
N MET A 5 -9.38 45.14 9.36
CA MET A 5 -8.78 45.37 8.04
C MET A 5 -8.93 46.81 7.52
N GLY A 6 -9.73 47.65 8.18
CA GLY A 6 -9.88 49.08 7.84
C GLY A 6 -10.26 49.32 6.38
N LYS A 7 -9.44 50.09 5.65
CA LYS A 7 -9.66 50.38 4.22
C LYS A 7 -9.50 49.17 3.30
N ALA A 8 -8.81 48.11 3.74
CA ALA A 8 -8.64 46.87 2.98
C ALA A 8 -9.80 45.87 3.16
N CYS A 9 -10.86 46.24 3.88
CA CYS A 9 -12.07 45.41 3.97
C CYS A 9 -12.82 45.40 2.62
N CYS A 10 -13.05 44.21 2.07
CA CYS A 10 -13.75 43.97 0.79
C CYS A 10 -15.17 44.57 0.74
N GLN A 11 -15.84 44.71 1.88
CA GLN A 11 -17.18 45.33 1.99
C GLN A 11 -17.21 46.84 1.65
N ASN A 12 -16.04 47.48 1.44
CA ASN A 12 -15.97 48.87 0.98
C ASN A 12 -15.95 49.01 -0.56
N GLY A 13 -16.00 47.91 -1.32
CA GLY A 13 -16.10 47.92 -2.79
C GLY A 13 -17.53 48.23 -3.25
N VAL A 14 -17.70 49.16 -4.20
CA VAL A 14 -19.01 49.57 -4.70
C VAL A 14 -19.59 48.52 -5.65
N SER A 15 -20.74 47.94 -5.29
CA SER A 15 -21.46 46.97 -6.12
C SER A 15 -22.38 47.65 -7.15
N THR A 16 -22.12 47.46 -8.44
CA THR A 16 -23.05 47.84 -9.51
C THR A 16 -23.96 46.66 -9.88
N SER A 17 -25.22 46.73 -9.47
CA SER A 17 -26.25 45.76 -9.85
C SER A 17 -26.86 46.09 -11.21
N ASN A 18 -26.85 45.13 -12.14
CA ASN A 18 -27.89 44.98 -13.16
C ASN A 18 -28.42 43.56 -13.02
N GLY A 19 -29.75 43.41 -12.96
CA GLY A 19 -30.41 42.11 -13.03
C GLY A 19 -31.15 41.97 -14.34
N ASP A 20 -31.50 40.73 -14.69
CA ASP A 20 -32.53 40.45 -15.68
C ASP A 20 -33.38 39.29 -15.16
N ASN A 21 -34.70 39.37 -15.37
CA ASN A 21 -35.63 38.30 -15.05
C ASN A 21 -36.08 37.64 -16.35
N ASN A 22 -36.20 36.30 -16.40
CA ASN A 22 -37.33 35.67 -17.08
C ASN A 22 -37.49 34.16 -16.82
N HIS A 23 -38.75 33.80 -16.54
CA HIS A 23 -39.46 32.56 -16.84
C HIS A 23 -38.83 31.16 -16.63
N ASP A 24 -39.41 30.46 -15.64
CA ASP A 24 -40.10 29.17 -15.79
C ASP A 24 -39.43 28.03 -16.59
N MET A 25 -38.87 27.06 -15.84
CA MET A 25 -39.37 25.67 -15.89
C MET A 25 -39.32 25.04 -14.49
N GLN A 26 -40.49 24.69 -13.94
CA GLN A 26 -40.59 23.88 -12.71
C GLN A 26 -40.54 22.38 -13.04
N GLU A 27 -39.35 21.82 -13.22
CA GLU A 27 -39.16 20.36 -13.25
C GLU A 27 -38.50 19.84 -11.96
N PHE A 28 -39.25 19.01 -11.23
CA PHE A 28 -38.83 18.48 -9.93
C PHE A 28 -37.97 17.23 -10.10
N ASN A 29 -36.66 17.40 -10.32
CA ASN A 29 -35.68 16.30 -10.35
C ASN A 29 -34.60 16.46 -9.26
N GLY A 30 -34.34 15.38 -8.52
CA GLY A 30 -33.54 15.37 -7.27
C GLY A 30 -32.03 15.54 -7.40
N CYS A 31 -31.53 15.95 -8.57
CA CYS A 31 -30.16 16.41 -8.79
C CYS A 31 -30.25 17.76 -9.51
N ALA A 32 -29.60 18.80 -8.97
CA ALA A 32 -29.54 20.08 -9.65
C ALA A 32 -28.80 19.92 -10.99
N THR A 33 -29.40 20.39 -12.09
CA THR A 33 -28.88 20.26 -13.46
C THR A 33 -27.57 21.01 -13.69
N THR A 34 -27.24 21.94 -12.79
CA THR A 34 -25.87 22.34 -12.47
C THR A 34 -25.65 22.13 -10.98
N PRO A 35 -24.53 21.52 -10.54
CA PRO A 35 -24.00 21.77 -9.20
C PRO A 35 -23.82 23.29 -9.02
N PRO A 36 -23.90 23.85 -7.80
CA PRO A 36 -23.51 25.24 -7.58
C PRO A 36 -22.09 25.43 -8.13
N LEU A 37 -21.94 26.40 -9.05
CA LEU A 37 -20.67 26.63 -9.73
C LEU A 37 -19.59 26.91 -8.68
N TYR A 38 -18.42 26.29 -8.85
CA TYR A 38 -17.31 26.42 -7.92
C TYR A 38 -16.86 27.88 -7.82
N ASP A 39 -17.10 28.49 -6.66
CA ASP A 39 -16.75 29.86 -6.35
C ASP A 39 -15.55 29.91 -5.40
N SER A 40 -14.36 30.06 -5.99
CA SER A 40 -13.10 30.20 -5.24
C SER A 40 -13.04 31.41 -4.28
N THR A 41 -14.01 32.33 -4.31
CA THR A 41 -14.08 33.43 -3.34
C THR A 41 -14.74 33.04 -2.02
N GLN A 42 -15.41 31.87 -1.96
CA GLN A 42 -16.07 31.34 -0.77
C GLN A 42 -15.22 30.31 0.00
N GLU A 43 -14.01 29.99 -0.50
CA GLU A 43 -13.04 29.14 0.19
C GLU A 43 -12.61 29.73 1.56
N PRO A 44 -12.30 28.90 2.57
CA PRO A 44 -11.85 29.37 3.88
C PRO A 44 -10.62 30.28 3.77
N ILE A 45 -10.76 31.53 4.22
CA ILE A 45 -9.67 32.51 4.14
C ILE A 45 -8.43 32.02 4.91
N PHE A 46 -7.25 32.14 4.30
CA PHE A 46 -6.00 31.83 4.99
C PHE A 46 -5.90 32.65 6.30
N PRO A 47 -5.69 32.00 7.47
CA PRO A 47 -5.76 32.65 8.78
C PRO A 47 -4.95 33.97 8.87
N PRO A 48 -5.60 35.12 9.15
CA PRO A 48 -4.91 36.41 9.20
C PRO A 48 -3.78 36.47 10.23
N GLU A 49 -3.94 35.76 11.34
CA GLU A 49 -2.94 35.63 12.40
C GLU A 49 -1.61 35.03 11.90
N LEU A 50 -1.69 33.93 11.14
CA LEU A 50 -0.52 33.30 10.53
C LEU A 50 0.18 34.21 9.49
N LYS A 51 -0.57 35.10 8.81
CA LYS A 51 0.04 36.12 7.94
C LYS A 51 0.80 37.17 8.77
N LEU A 52 0.15 37.75 9.77
CA LEU A 52 0.71 38.83 10.60
C LEU A 52 1.97 38.40 11.35
N TYR A 53 1.99 37.19 11.92
CA TYR A 53 3.10 36.71 12.74
C TYR A 53 4.08 35.77 12.02
N SER A 54 3.89 35.50 10.72
CA SER A 54 4.78 34.66 9.89
C SER A 54 6.27 34.96 10.04
N GLY A 55 6.63 36.25 10.10
CA GLY A 55 8.02 36.70 10.27
C GLY A 55 8.56 36.58 11.69
N GLN A 56 7.71 36.38 12.70
CA GLN A 56 8.08 36.24 14.13
C GLN A 56 8.12 34.77 14.56
N LEU A 57 7.16 33.96 14.08
CA LEU A 57 7.00 32.53 14.44
C LEU A 57 8.20 31.64 14.05
N ASN A 58 9.09 32.12 13.15
CA ASN A 58 10.28 31.41 12.68
C ASN A 58 11.60 31.97 13.23
N GLN A 59 11.58 32.66 14.39
CA GLN A 59 12.80 33.26 15.00
C GLN A 59 13.37 32.49 16.21
N GLU A 60 12.71 31.42 16.66
CA GLU A 60 13.10 30.68 17.86
C GLU A 60 13.19 29.15 17.64
N ASN A 61 14.05 28.48 18.41
CA ASN A 61 14.15 27.02 18.42
C ASN A 61 12.98 26.42 19.21
N LEU A 62 12.07 25.72 18.54
CA LEU A 62 10.96 25.05 19.24
C LEU A 62 11.36 23.64 19.70
N GLN A 63 11.04 23.32 20.96
CA GLN A 63 11.21 21.97 21.54
C GLN A 63 9.86 21.46 22.06
N PHE A 64 9.38 20.37 21.49
CA PHE A 64 8.20 19.65 22.00
C PHE A 64 8.66 18.36 22.68
N LYS A 65 8.12 18.07 23.86
CA LYS A 65 8.44 16.85 24.61
C LYS A 65 7.19 16.01 24.85
N SER A 66 7.33 14.72 24.62
CA SER A 66 6.46 13.65 25.10
C SER A 66 7.31 12.66 25.90
N ASP A 67 6.68 11.71 26.57
CA ASP A 67 7.36 10.73 27.44
C ASP A 67 8.37 9.83 26.69
N ARG A 68 8.26 9.76 25.35
CA ARG A 68 9.07 8.89 24.49
C ARG A 68 9.83 9.62 23.38
N VAL A 69 9.38 10.80 22.97
CA VAL A 69 9.98 11.56 21.85
C VAL A 69 10.12 13.02 22.23
N THR A 70 11.34 13.54 22.08
CA THR A 70 11.62 14.99 22.02
C THR A 70 11.74 15.39 20.56
N TRP A 71 10.83 16.24 20.08
CA TRP A 71 10.95 16.90 18.79
C TRP A 71 11.74 18.20 18.95
N LEU A 72 12.69 18.43 18.04
CA LEU A 72 13.48 19.66 17.97
C LEU A 72 13.25 20.29 16.60
N SER A 73 12.84 21.55 16.57
CA SER A 73 12.63 22.34 15.35
C SER A 73 13.55 23.55 15.38
N PRO A 74 14.83 23.41 14.96
CA PRO A 74 15.76 24.53 14.88
C PRO A 74 15.39 25.48 13.74
N PHE A 75 15.48 26.79 14.00
CA PHE A 75 15.15 27.82 12.99
C PHE A 75 16.33 28.17 12.07
N SER A 76 17.55 27.69 12.37
CA SER A 76 18.76 28.01 11.61
C SER A 76 19.74 26.83 11.53
N LEU A 77 20.62 26.85 10.52
CA LEU A 77 21.63 25.81 10.31
C LEU A 77 22.64 25.69 11.47
N PRO A 78 23.20 26.76 12.06
CA PRO A 78 24.08 26.63 13.22
C PRO A 78 23.42 25.95 14.43
N GLU A 79 22.13 26.23 14.67
CA GLU A 79 21.34 25.58 15.72
C GLU A 79 21.07 24.11 15.40
N LEU A 80 20.75 23.78 14.15
CA LEU A 80 20.63 22.39 13.70
C LEU A 80 21.92 21.59 13.95
N LEU A 81 23.07 22.15 13.60
CA LEU A 81 24.39 21.52 13.78
C LEU A 81 24.77 21.40 15.26
N SER A 82 24.45 22.41 16.07
CA SER A 82 24.54 22.36 17.54
C SER A 82 23.72 21.21 18.12
N MET A 83 22.48 21.04 17.65
CA MET A 83 21.61 19.93 18.04
C MET A 83 22.12 18.57 17.55
N ARG A 84 22.75 18.49 16.36
CA ARG A 84 23.41 17.26 15.87
C ARG A 84 24.60 16.85 16.73
N ARG A 85 25.47 17.79 17.14
CA ARG A 85 26.55 17.53 18.10
C ARG A 85 26.03 17.02 19.45
N LYS A 86 24.94 17.62 19.94
CA LYS A 86 24.34 17.24 21.22
C LYS A 86 23.57 15.91 21.19
N TYR A 87 23.00 15.54 20.04
CA TYR A 87 22.14 14.38 19.86
C TYR A 87 22.45 13.64 18.53
N PRO A 88 23.63 13.01 18.37
CA PRO A 88 24.07 12.45 17.07
C PRO A 88 23.13 11.38 16.50
N GLY A 89 22.42 10.64 17.37
CA GLY A 89 21.40 9.65 16.99
C GLY A 89 20.03 10.22 16.58
N CYS A 90 19.85 11.54 16.51
CA CYS A 90 18.58 12.13 16.07
C CYS A 90 18.32 11.90 14.56
N LYS A 91 17.05 11.97 14.12
CA LYS A 91 16.66 11.86 12.72
C LYS A 91 16.34 13.25 12.14
N LEU A 92 16.78 13.50 10.91
CA LEU A 92 16.74 14.79 10.20
C LEU A 92 15.55 14.92 9.25
N VAL A 93 14.99 16.13 9.12
CA VAL A 93 13.82 16.44 8.27
C VAL A 93 13.85 17.90 7.71
N SER A 94 14.95 18.39 7.10
CA SER A 94 15.03 19.73 6.44
C SER A 94 16.27 19.96 5.52
N GLY A 95 16.51 21.20 4.97
CA GLY A 95 17.63 21.55 4.06
C GLY A 95 17.51 22.71 3.01
N ASN A 96 18.65 23.20 2.47
CA ASN A 96 18.92 24.20 1.36
C ASN A 96 20.41 24.66 1.37
N THR A 97 21.19 25.00 0.32
CA THR A 97 21.28 24.94 -1.20
C THR A 97 22.81 25.05 -1.55
N GLU A 98 23.45 25.52 -2.66
CA GLU A 98 23.19 25.78 -4.11
C GLU A 98 24.54 25.66 -4.94
N ILE A 99 24.53 25.19 -6.23
CA ILE A 99 25.55 25.00 -7.31
C ILE A 99 25.14 23.83 -8.23
N GLY A 100 24.88 24.10 -9.51
CA GLY A 100 24.26 23.16 -10.46
C GLY A 100 22.75 23.46 -10.56
N ILE A 101 21.88 22.45 -10.50
CA ILE A 101 20.63 22.64 -9.75
C ILE A 101 20.82 21.89 -8.43
N GLN A 102 21.24 22.61 -7.38
CA GLN A 102 21.51 22.02 -6.08
C GLN A 102 20.33 22.22 -5.15
N ILE A 103 19.45 21.24 -5.29
CA ILE A 103 18.19 21.11 -4.60
C ILE A 103 18.47 20.81 -3.12
N GLY A 104 18.03 21.72 -2.25
CA GLY A 104 18.13 21.60 -0.79
C GLY A 104 17.43 20.38 -0.22
N SER A 105 18.03 19.79 0.84
CA SER A 105 17.58 18.51 1.38
C SER A 105 16.14 18.46 1.93
N ALA A 106 15.54 19.60 2.31
CA ALA A 106 14.13 19.69 2.71
C ALA A 106 13.17 19.49 1.55
N LEU A 107 13.56 19.88 0.34
CA LEU A 107 12.59 20.21 -0.69
C LEU A 107 11.72 18.98 -0.99
N SER A 108 10.42 19.17 -0.81
CA SER A 108 9.46 18.08 -0.97
C SER A 108 9.40 17.68 -2.42
N LEU A 109 9.19 16.39 -2.69
CA LEU A 109 9.31 15.84 -4.04
C LEU A 109 8.37 16.54 -5.06
N THR A 110 7.25 17.13 -4.62
CA THR A 110 6.44 18.06 -5.44
C THR A 110 7.26 19.29 -5.86
N LYS A 111 7.87 20.02 -4.92
CA LYS A 111 8.73 21.19 -5.22
C LYS A 111 9.96 20.84 -6.04
N VAL A 112 10.54 19.66 -5.82
CA VAL A 112 11.65 19.12 -6.64
C VAL A 112 11.19 18.95 -8.09
N ASN A 113 10.04 18.29 -8.30
CA ASN A 113 9.41 18.16 -9.62
C ASN A 113 9.13 19.54 -10.27
N ASP A 114 8.68 20.52 -9.49
CA ASP A 114 8.31 21.85 -10.03
C ASP A 114 9.56 22.62 -10.50
N VAL A 115 10.61 22.67 -9.68
CA VAL A 115 11.91 23.30 -10.03
C VAL A 115 12.52 22.63 -11.26
N LEU A 116 12.51 21.30 -11.32
CA LEU A 116 13.03 20.56 -12.48
C LEU A 116 12.18 20.77 -13.73
N LYS A 117 10.86 20.90 -13.63
CA LYS A 117 9.98 21.24 -14.76
C LYS A 117 10.24 22.63 -15.32
N THR A 118 10.43 23.63 -14.46
CA THR A 118 10.87 24.97 -14.89
C THR A 118 12.22 24.90 -15.61
N ALA A 119 13.19 24.17 -15.07
CA ALA A 119 14.50 24.01 -15.72
C ALA A 119 14.42 23.28 -17.07
N ILE A 120 13.55 22.28 -17.24
CA ILE A 120 13.31 21.58 -18.53
C ILE A 120 12.65 22.50 -19.56
N HIS A 121 11.87 23.48 -19.13
CA HIS A 121 11.25 24.48 -20.01
C HIS A 121 12.24 25.59 -20.43
N ASP A 122 13.07 26.06 -19.50
CA ASP A 122 13.92 27.24 -19.68
C ASP A 122 15.32 26.93 -20.26
N LEU A 123 15.73 25.65 -20.31
CA LEU A 123 17.06 25.23 -20.77
C LEU A 123 17.00 24.27 -21.97
N PRO A 124 18.08 24.15 -22.76
CA PRO A 124 18.17 23.18 -23.86
C PRO A 124 17.97 21.73 -23.42
N GLU A 125 17.25 20.94 -24.24
CA GLU A 125 16.95 19.52 -24.01
C GLU A 125 18.19 18.71 -23.65
N ASP A 126 19.32 19.00 -24.30
CA ASP A 126 20.55 18.24 -24.18
C ASP A 126 21.24 18.42 -22.83
N LYS A 127 20.90 19.48 -22.09
CA LYS A 127 21.35 19.72 -20.70
C LYS A 127 20.43 19.14 -19.65
N THR A 128 19.17 18.83 -19.98
CA THR A 128 18.11 18.56 -19.00
C THR A 128 17.68 17.09 -18.94
N ARG A 129 18.43 16.16 -19.56
CA ARG A 129 18.01 14.75 -19.73
C ARG A 129 17.89 14.01 -18.39
N VAL A 130 18.80 14.28 -17.45
CA VAL A 130 18.70 13.78 -16.06
C VAL A 130 17.45 14.34 -15.36
N PHE A 131 17.15 15.63 -15.52
CA PHE A 131 15.97 16.26 -14.92
C PHE A 131 14.67 15.66 -15.46
N ALA A 132 14.60 15.42 -16.77
CA ALA A 132 13.45 14.80 -17.42
C ALA A 132 13.19 13.39 -16.89
N ALA A 133 14.23 12.58 -16.72
CA ALA A 133 14.11 11.25 -16.12
C ALA A 133 13.68 11.28 -14.65
N VAL A 134 14.17 12.24 -13.85
CA VAL A 134 13.70 12.43 -12.46
C VAL A 134 12.24 12.87 -12.41
N VAL A 135 11.80 13.77 -13.30
CA VAL A 135 10.41 14.22 -13.38
C VAL A 135 9.46 13.10 -13.81
N GLU A 136 9.83 12.32 -14.82
CA GLU A 136 9.04 11.16 -15.27
C GLU A 136 9.03 10.04 -14.21
N MET A 137 10.10 9.86 -13.43
CA MET A 137 10.09 8.95 -12.30
C MET A 137 9.17 9.44 -11.16
N LEU A 138 9.18 10.74 -10.85
CA LEU A 138 8.35 11.33 -9.79
C LEU A 138 6.84 11.28 -10.07
N LYS A 139 6.44 11.23 -11.35
CA LYS A 139 5.06 10.95 -11.79
C LYS A 139 4.57 9.60 -11.25
N TRP A 140 5.43 8.57 -11.25
CA TRP A 140 5.16 7.21 -10.78
C TRP A 140 5.55 6.97 -9.30
N PHE A 141 5.95 8.01 -8.58
CA PHE A 141 6.41 7.94 -7.19
C PHE A 141 5.29 8.31 -6.21
N ALA A 142 4.66 7.31 -5.59
CA ALA A 142 3.62 7.49 -4.55
C ALA A 142 2.39 8.34 -4.99
N GLY A 143 1.49 8.64 -4.06
CA GLY A 143 0.47 9.68 -4.21
C GLY A 143 1.01 11.12 -4.06
N HIS A 144 0.24 12.11 -4.52
CA HIS A 144 0.55 13.54 -4.36
C HIS A 144 0.73 13.95 -2.89
N GLN A 145 -0.04 13.35 -2.00
CA GLN A 145 0.00 13.52 -0.54
C GLN A 145 1.40 13.22 0.00
N ILE A 146 1.98 12.08 -0.42
CA ILE A 146 3.34 11.66 -0.03
C ILE A 146 4.37 12.60 -0.65
N ARG A 147 4.30 12.89 -1.97
CA ARG A 147 5.26 13.79 -2.64
C ARG A 147 5.30 15.21 -2.05
N SER A 148 4.18 15.67 -1.47
CA SER A 148 4.08 17.01 -0.89
C SER A 148 4.83 17.16 0.44
N VAL A 149 5.10 16.06 1.16
CA VAL A 149 5.77 16.06 2.48
C VAL A 149 7.08 15.27 2.52
N ALA A 150 7.25 14.26 1.68
CA ALA A 150 8.50 13.52 1.54
C ALA A 150 9.58 14.41 0.92
N CYS A 151 10.76 14.47 1.55
CA CYS A 151 11.88 15.31 1.13
C CYS A 151 12.96 14.51 0.40
N LEU A 152 13.73 15.19 -0.47
CA LEU A 152 14.80 14.56 -1.27
C LEU A 152 15.84 13.83 -0.42
N ALA A 153 16.35 14.45 0.64
CA ALA A 153 17.29 13.77 1.54
C ALA A 153 16.65 12.62 2.33
N GLY A 154 15.37 12.75 2.69
CA GLY A 154 14.63 11.66 3.32
C GLY A 154 14.61 10.40 2.44
N ASN A 155 14.45 10.56 1.13
CA ASN A 155 14.53 9.45 0.18
C ASN A 155 15.95 8.84 0.11
N ILE A 156 16.98 9.67 -0.11
CA ILE A 156 18.38 9.21 -0.28
C ILE A 156 18.91 8.54 1.00
N MET A 157 18.78 9.23 2.14
CA MET A 157 19.30 8.77 3.45
C MET A 157 18.54 7.56 4.01
N THR A 158 17.32 7.29 3.52
CA THR A 158 16.60 6.03 3.84
C THR A 158 17.27 4.82 3.20
N ALA A 159 18.09 5.02 2.16
CA ALA A 159 18.87 3.99 1.46
C ALA A 159 18.06 2.71 1.18
N SER A 160 16.83 2.88 0.69
CA SER A 160 15.95 1.78 0.32
C SER A 160 16.51 1.05 -0.90
N PRO A 161 16.59 -0.30 -0.91
CA PRO A 161 17.05 -1.05 -2.09
C PRO A 161 16.16 -0.86 -3.32
N ILE A 162 14.93 -0.39 -3.09
CA ILE A 162 13.88 -0.11 -4.08
C ILE A 162 13.47 1.37 -4.05
N SER A 163 14.39 2.28 -3.72
CA SER A 163 14.19 3.72 -4.01
C SER A 163 14.17 3.93 -5.51
N ASP A 164 13.22 4.71 -6.02
CA ASP A 164 13.15 5.08 -7.44
C ASP A 164 14.12 6.19 -7.84
N LEU A 165 14.60 7.00 -6.89
CA LEU A 165 15.51 8.12 -7.17
C LEU A 165 16.99 7.72 -7.02
N ASN A 166 17.32 6.80 -6.11
CA ASN A 166 18.70 6.39 -5.87
C ASN A 166 19.40 5.83 -7.13
N PRO A 167 18.77 4.98 -7.98
CA PRO A 167 19.36 4.54 -9.23
C PRO A 167 19.66 5.71 -10.18
N LEU A 168 18.77 6.72 -10.24
CA LEU A 168 18.97 7.88 -11.10
C LEU A 168 20.15 8.72 -10.62
N LEU A 169 20.20 9.02 -9.33
CA LEU A 169 21.25 9.83 -8.69
C LEU A 169 22.63 9.14 -8.73
N LEU A 170 22.66 7.80 -8.63
CA LEU A 170 23.86 6.99 -8.83
C LEU A 170 24.31 6.97 -10.29
N ALA A 171 23.39 6.81 -11.24
CA ALA A 171 23.72 6.79 -12.67
C ALA A 171 24.24 8.14 -13.21
N CYS A 172 23.79 9.27 -12.64
CA CYS A 172 24.29 10.60 -12.98
C CYS A 172 25.44 11.08 -12.08
N LYS A 173 25.94 10.25 -11.14
CA LYS A 173 27.04 10.61 -10.22
C LYS A 173 26.75 11.91 -9.45
N ALA A 174 25.52 12.06 -8.93
CA ALA A 174 25.06 13.28 -8.26
C ALA A 174 25.91 13.62 -7.03
N VAL A 175 26.13 14.92 -6.78
CA VAL A 175 27.01 15.40 -5.70
C VAL A 175 26.18 15.85 -4.49
N LEU A 176 26.56 15.37 -3.32
CA LEU A 176 25.93 15.66 -2.04
C LEU A 176 26.78 16.64 -1.24
N HIS A 177 26.17 17.70 -0.75
CA HIS A 177 26.81 18.69 0.12
C HIS A 177 26.49 18.34 1.56
N VAL A 178 27.47 17.80 2.27
CA VAL A 178 27.31 17.23 3.60
C VAL A 178 28.04 18.11 4.62
N ALA A 179 27.29 18.68 5.55
CA ALA A 179 27.87 19.35 6.72
C ALA A 179 28.22 18.31 7.78
N ASP A 180 29.46 18.35 8.28
CA ASP A 180 29.84 17.65 9.50
C ASP A 180 29.21 18.32 10.75
N PRO A 181 29.29 17.73 11.95
CA PRO A 181 28.67 18.30 13.15
C PRO A 181 29.25 19.67 13.57
N ASP A 182 30.48 20.00 13.17
CA ASP A 182 31.12 21.29 13.46
C ASP A 182 30.73 22.39 12.45
N GLY A 183 30.19 22.00 11.29
CA GLY A 183 29.64 22.86 10.26
C GLY A 183 30.49 22.98 9.00
N ASN A 184 31.54 22.17 8.86
CA ASN A 184 32.33 22.13 7.63
C ASN A 184 31.54 21.36 6.56
N ILE A 185 31.25 22.02 5.44
CA ILE A 185 30.58 21.38 4.29
C ILE A 185 31.64 20.72 3.41
N ARG A 186 31.39 19.47 3.01
CA ARG A 186 32.19 18.73 2.04
C ARG A 186 31.31 18.12 0.96
N GLU A 187 31.87 17.94 -0.22
CA GLU A 187 31.22 17.23 -1.32
C GLU A 187 31.42 15.71 -1.19
N VAL A 188 30.38 14.95 -1.48
CA VAL A 188 30.38 13.47 -1.54
C VAL A 188 29.61 13.04 -2.77
N VAL A 189 30.24 12.31 -3.70
CA VAL A 189 29.58 11.80 -4.89
C VAL A 189 28.75 10.56 -4.53
N ILE A 190 27.58 10.39 -5.14
CA ILE A 190 26.87 9.10 -5.13
C ILE A 190 27.51 8.18 -6.18
N ASP A 191 28.37 7.29 -5.71
CA ASP A 191 29.15 6.30 -6.47
C ASP A 191 28.88 4.85 -5.99
N GLU A 192 29.62 3.87 -6.51
CA GLU A 192 29.55 2.46 -6.06
C GLU A 192 29.91 2.23 -4.58
N HIS A 193 30.44 3.22 -3.88
CA HIS A 193 30.82 3.14 -2.46
C HIS A 193 29.83 3.88 -1.54
N PHE A 194 28.90 4.65 -2.11
CA PHE A 194 27.94 5.44 -1.34
C PHE A 194 26.94 4.60 -0.54
N PHE A 195 26.38 3.54 -1.13
CA PHE A 195 25.40 2.64 -0.47
C PHE A 195 26.08 1.40 0.11
N THR A 196 26.56 1.53 1.35
CA THR A 196 27.45 0.56 2.02
C THR A 196 26.76 -0.71 2.55
N GLY A 197 25.42 -0.71 2.69
CA GLY A 197 24.67 -1.83 3.24
C GLY A 197 23.16 -1.56 3.30
N TYR A 198 22.38 -2.54 3.78
CA TYR A 198 20.91 -2.43 3.83
C TYR A 198 20.48 -1.22 4.69
N ARG A 199 19.88 -0.21 4.05
CA ARG A 199 19.51 1.07 4.65
C ARG A 199 20.70 1.83 5.28
N GLN A 200 21.89 1.70 4.69
CA GLN A 200 23.12 2.35 5.15
C GLN A 200 23.77 3.16 4.00
N THR A 201 24.54 4.18 4.39
CA THR A 201 25.32 5.03 3.48
C THR A 201 26.75 5.20 4.02
N CYS A 202 27.66 5.75 3.21
CA CYS A 202 29.03 6.07 3.64
C CYS A 202 29.15 7.28 4.58
N LEU A 203 28.05 7.98 4.90
CA LEU A 203 28.06 9.15 5.78
C LEU A 203 28.13 8.76 7.27
N ASN A 204 28.80 9.58 8.07
CA ASN A 204 29.04 9.32 9.49
C ASN A 204 27.82 9.64 10.36
N CYS A 205 27.77 9.06 11.56
CA CYS A 205 26.79 9.48 12.56
C CYS A 205 27.04 10.95 12.95
N GLY A 206 26.00 11.80 12.85
CA GLY A 206 26.08 13.24 13.06
C GLY A 206 26.11 14.07 11.76
N ASP A 207 26.61 13.53 10.65
CA ASP A 207 26.61 14.21 9.34
C ASP A 207 25.21 14.67 8.93
N THR A 208 25.12 15.78 8.21
CA THR A 208 23.87 16.40 7.76
C THR A 208 23.94 16.71 6.27
N LEU A 209 23.16 15.99 5.46
CA LEU A 209 22.98 16.35 4.05
C LEU A 209 22.26 17.70 3.97
N VAL A 210 22.89 18.71 3.37
CA VAL A 210 22.39 20.09 3.21
C VAL A 210 21.72 20.29 1.85
N SER A 211 22.27 19.69 0.79
CA SER A 211 21.74 19.83 -0.57
C SER A 211 22.35 18.83 -1.56
N VAL A 212 21.67 18.64 -2.69
CA VAL A 212 21.98 17.64 -3.73
C VAL A 212 22.11 18.34 -5.08
N THR A 213 23.33 18.41 -5.61
CA THR A 213 23.63 18.85 -6.98
C THR A 213 23.22 17.76 -7.96
N ILE A 214 22.19 18.02 -8.77
CA ILE A 214 21.87 17.20 -9.94
C ILE A 214 22.58 17.84 -11.16
N PRO A 215 23.46 17.12 -11.87
CA PRO A 215 24.24 17.68 -12.97
C PRO A 215 23.42 17.88 -14.25
N PHE A 216 23.87 18.83 -15.08
CA PHE A 216 23.46 18.94 -16.49
C PHE A 216 24.14 17.86 -17.32
N THR A 217 23.50 17.44 -18.42
CA THR A 217 24.09 16.51 -19.41
C THR A 217 24.85 17.23 -20.54
N LYS A 218 25.78 16.52 -21.18
CA LYS A 218 26.43 16.93 -22.45
C LYS A 218 25.53 16.67 -23.67
N THR A 219 25.87 17.28 -24.81
CA THR A 219 25.12 17.17 -26.08
C THR A 219 24.92 15.73 -26.57
N HIS A 220 25.94 14.87 -26.45
CA HIS A 220 25.90 13.45 -26.81
C HIS A 220 25.77 12.50 -25.59
N GLU A 221 25.38 13.04 -24.44
CA GLU A 221 25.12 12.26 -23.23
C GLU A 221 23.62 12.05 -23.04
N TYR A 222 23.19 10.79 -22.99
CA TYR A 222 21.79 10.39 -22.92
C TYR A 222 21.50 9.74 -21.57
N PHE A 223 20.32 10.04 -21.01
CA PHE A 223 19.93 9.60 -19.68
C PHE A 223 18.45 9.20 -19.67
N PHE A 224 18.14 8.04 -19.09
CA PHE A 224 16.77 7.54 -18.94
C PHE A 224 16.60 6.82 -17.58
N GLY A 225 15.36 6.81 -17.08
CA GLY A 225 14.97 6.10 -15.88
C GLY A 225 13.86 5.09 -16.17
N TYR A 226 13.89 3.93 -15.54
CA TYR A 226 12.91 2.85 -15.74
C TYR A 226 12.40 2.30 -14.40
N LYS A 227 11.11 1.96 -14.35
CA LYS A 227 10.46 1.36 -13.17
C LYS A 227 9.45 0.32 -13.61
N GLN A 228 9.46 -0.84 -12.95
CA GLN A 228 8.40 -1.83 -13.02
C GLN A 228 7.87 -2.10 -11.60
N ALA A 229 6.55 -2.11 -11.46
CA ALA A 229 5.83 -2.43 -10.24
C ALA A 229 4.58 -3.27 -10.60
N ASN A 230 3.72 -3.61 -9.63
CA ASN A 230 2.48 -4.37 -9.90
C ASN A 230 1.38 -3.45 -10.46
N ARG A 231 1.37 -2.17 -10.08
CA ARG A 231 0.54 -1.10 -10.65
C ARG A 231 1.40 0.11 -11.06
N LYS A 232 0.92 0.93 -12.01
CA LYS A 232 1.69 2.09 -12.53
C LYS A 232 1.96 3.18 -11.49
N GLU A 233 1.01 3.42 -10.59
CA GLU A 233 1.03 4.53 -9.64
C GLU A 233 0.96 4.02 -8.19
N ASP A 234 1.57 4.79 -7.28
CA ASP A 234 1.55 4.52 -5.83
C ASP A 234 2.06 3.12 -5.41
N ASP A 235 3.01 2.54 -6.15
CA ASP A 235 3.56 1.21 -5.86
C ASP A 235 5.09 1.21 -5.80
N ILE A 236 5.63 0.22 -5.09
CA ILE A 236 7.07 0.01 -4.88
C ILE A 236 7.64 -0.78 -6.07
N ALA A 237 8.87 -0.44 -6.47
CA ALA A 237 9.51 -1.10 -7.60
C ALA A 237 9.85 -2.56 -7.32
N ILE A 238 9.52 -3.45 -8.27
CA ILE A 238 10.01 -4.82 -8.37
C ILE A 238 11.45 -4.79 -8.88
N VAL A 239 11.69 -3.99 -9.92
CA VAL A 239 13.01 -3.53 -10.39
C VAL A 239 12.84 -2.10 -10.88
N ASN A 240 13.83 -1.25 -10.60
CA ASN A 240 13.96 0.07 -11.20
C ASN A 240 15.43 0.30 -11.61
N ALA A 241 15.66 1.27 -12.51
CA ALA A 241 16.99 1.54 -13.04
C ALA A 241 17.18 3.02 -13.42
N GLY A 242 18.43 3.48 -13.32
CA GLY A 242 18.93 4.69 -13.94
C GLY A 242 20.03 4.31 -14.93
N MET A 243 19.92 4.79 -16.17
CA MET A 243 20.84 4.45 -17.24
C MET A 243 21.34 5.72 -17.93
N ARG A 244 22.66 5.84 -18.01
CA ARG A 244 23.37 6.97 -18.65
C ARG A 244 24.41 6.43 -19.61
N VAL A 245 24.53 7.06 -20.78
CA VAL A 245 25.64 6.83 -21.72
C VAL A 245 26.12 8.17 -22.27
N ASP A 246 27.42 8.36 -22.30
CA ASP A 246 28.08 9.45 -22.99
C ASP A 246 28.75 8.89 -24.24
N LEU A 247 28.39 9.41 -25.42
CA LEU A 247 28.94 8.99 -26.71
C LEU A 247 30.07 9.92 -27.22
N GLY A 248 30.51 10.86 -26.37
CA GLY A 248 31.59 11.81 -26.63
C GLY A 248 31.29 12.79 -27.77
N ASP A 249 32.26 13.65 -28.09
CA ASP A 249 32.13 14.70 -29.11
C ASP A 249 31.84 14.17 -30.54
N THR A 250 31.99 12.86 -30.77
CA THR A 250 31.70 12.22 -32.07
C THR A 250 30.36 11.50 -32.13
N GLY A 251 29.66 11.34 -31.00
CA GLY A 251 28.37 10.64 -30.91
C GLY A 251 28.40 9.17 -31.35
N SER A 252 29.57 8.52 -31.39
CA SER A 252 29.78 7.28 -32.14
C SER A 252 30.25 6.07 -31.32
N HIS A 253 30.93 6.30 -30.19
CA HIS A 253 31.49 5.26 -29.32
C HIS A 253 31.24 5.66 -27.86
N VAL A 254 31.05 4.68 -26.97
CA VAL A 254 30.84 4.92 -25.54
C VAL A 254 32.11 5.46 -24.87
N GLU A 255 32.08 6.71 -24.41
CA GLU A 255 33.14 7.33 -23.61
C GLU A 255 33.00 6.97 -22.12
N ASP A 256 31.78 7.04 -21.58
CA ASP A 256 31.42 6.62 -20.21
C ASP A 256 29.97 6.09 -20.21
N ILE A 257 29.68 5.10 -19.36
CA ILE A 257 28.36 4.48 -19.26
C ILE A 257 28.08 4.07 -17.81
N SER A 258 26.86 4.32 -17.33
CA SER A 258 26.45 4.02 -15.97
C SER A 258 25.10 3.31 -15.96
N LEU A 259 25.06 2.10 -15.42
CA LEU A 259 23.90 1.22 -15.39
C LEU A 259 23.57 0.86 -13.93
N ALA A 260 22.73 1.69 -13.31
CA ALA A 260 22.36 1.57 -11.90
C ALA A 260 20.99 0.91 -11.75
N PHE A 261 20.85 0.02 -10.75
CA PHE A 261 19.63 -0.77 -10.51
C PHE A 261 19.23 -0.79 -9.03
N GLY A 262 17.93 -0.77 -8.78
CA GLY A 262 17.31 -1.13 -7.51
C GLY A 262 16.40 -2.36 -7.66
N GLY A 263 16.08 -3.00 -6.54
CA GLY A 263 15.34 -4.28 -6.50
C GLY A 263 16.16 -5.53 -6.83
N MET A 264 17.41 -5.38 -7.28
CA MET A 264 18.33 -6.47 -7.62
C MET A 264 19.32 -6.85 -6.50
N SER A 265 19.38 -6.08 -5.42
CA SER A 265 20.29 -6.30 -4.28
C SER A 265 19.68 -5.77 -2.97
N VAL A 266 20.40 -5.89 -1.85
CA VAL A 266 20.09 -5.24 -0.57
C VAL A 266 20.45 -3.74 -0.53
N THR A 267 21.00 -3.22 -1.62
CA THR A 267 21.32 -1.80 -1.88
C THR A 267 20.97 -1.44 -3.33
N THR A 268 21.02 -0.16 -3.67
CA THR A 268 21.14 0.26 -5.08
C THR A 268 22.56 -0.04 -5.57
N VAL A 269 22.70 -0.64 -6.76
CA VAL A 269 23.99 -1.17 -7.27
C VAL A 269 24.26 -0.75 -8.73
N LEU A 270 25.54 -0.76 -9.13
CA LEU A 270 25.99 -0.56 -10.51
C LEU A 270 26.41 -1.89 -11.15
N ALA A 271 26.08 -2.10 -12.44
CA ALA A 271 26.57 -3.24 -13.22
C ALA A 271 28.03 -3.01 -13.70
N THR A 272 28.98 -3.03 -12.76
CA THR A 272 30.32 -2.47 -12.98
C THR A 272 31.20 -3.24 -13.97
N ASN A 273 31.00 -4.55 -14.15
CA ASN A 273 31.80 -5.32 -15.13
C ASN A 273 31.25 -5.11 -16.54
N THR A 274 29.92 -5.10 -16.68
CA THR A 274 29.19 -4.71 -17.89
C THR A 274 29.62 -3.32 -18.34
N MET A 275 29.57 -2.31 -17.46
CA MET A 275 29.96 -0.93 -17.79
C MET A 275 31.38 -0.85 -18.37
N LYS A 276 32.34 -1.57 -17.77
CA LYS A 276 33.72 -1.66 -18.27
C LYS A 276 33.83 -2.36 -19.62
N ALA A 277 33.02 -3.40 -19.87
CA ALA A 277 33.02 -4.17 -21.11
C ALA A 277 32.33 -3.48 -22.31
N LEU A 278 31.46 -2.49 -22.05
CA LEU A 278 30.79 -1.67 -23.07
C LEU A 278 31.53 -0.35 -23.37
N THR A 279 32.38 0.12 -22.45
CA THR A 279 33.20 1.33 -22.66
C THR A 279 34.13 1.14 -23.86
N GLY A 280 34.22 2.17 -24.73
CA GLY A 280 34.99 2.15 -25.97
C GLY A 280 34.32 1.44 -27.16
N ARG A 281 33.17 0.78 -26.99
CA ARG A 281 32.44 0.14 -28.09
C ARG A 281 31.58 1.14 -28.88
N PRO A 282 31.35 0.91 -30.19
CA PRO A 282 30.34 1.64 -30.96
C PRO A 282 28.91 1.28 -30.51
N TRP A 283 27.96 2.20 -30.63
CA TRP A 283 26.56 1.95 -30.25
C TRP A 283 25.82 1.16 -31.33
N ASN A 284 25.85 -0.17 -31.24
CA ASN A 284 25.29 -1.12 -32.22
C ASN A 284 24.81 -2.43 -31.56
N ASP A 285 24.37 -3.38 -32.39
CA ASP A 285 23.79 -4.64 -31.90
C ASP A 285 24.82 -5.57 -31.22
N ASP A 286 26.12 -5.49 -31.55
CA ASP A 286 27.19 -6.19 -30.81
C ASP A 286 27.31 -5.70 -29.36
N LEU A 287 27.15 -4.39 -29.15
CA LEU A 287 27.10 -3.80 -27.80
C LEU A 287 25.87 -4.32 -27.04
N LEU A 288 24.71 -4.41 -27.69
CA LEU A 288 23.48 -4.97 -27.11
C LEU A 288 23.64 -6.46 -26.75
N GLU A 289 24.11 -7.29 -27.68
CA GLU A 289 24.32 -8.73 -27.45
C GLU A 289 25.37 -8.98 -26.37
N THR A 290 26.44 -8.18 -26.35
CA THR A 290 27.45 -8.21 -25.27
C THR A 290 26.80 -7.94 -23.92
N ALA A 291 26.07 -6.82 -23.77
CA ALA A 291 25.46 -6.43 -22.50
C ALA A 291 24.46 -7.48 -21.98
N CYS A 292 23.71 -8.10 -22.89
CA CYS A 292 22.68 -9.10 -22.57
C CYS A 292 23.22 -10.55 -22.45
N SER A 293 24.49 -10.78 -22.76
CA SER A 293 25.15 -12.10 -22.58
C SER A 293 25.17 -12.52 -21.11
N GLN A 294 25.23 -13.83 -20.84
CA GLN A 294 25.16 -14.35 -19.45
C GLN A 294 26.30 -13.86 -18.56
N ASP A 295 27.46 -13.56 -19.13
CA ASP A 295 28.67 -13.13 -18.42
C ASP A 295 28.71 -11.62 -18.10
N MET A 296 27.68 -10.86 -18.51
CA MET A 296 27.57 -9.41 -18.29
C MET A 296 26.43 -9.06 -17.32
N LEU A 297 25.32 -8.44 -17.76
CA LEU A 297 24.22 -8.01 -16.86
C LEU A 297 23.69 -9.13 -15.93
N PRO A 298 23.51 -10.40 -16.38
CA PRO A 298 23.05 -11.49 -15.52
C PRO A 298 24.09 -11.98 -14.49
N ALA A 299 25.37 -11.67 -14.68
CA ALA A 299 26.48 -11.98 -13.77
C ALA A 299 26.76 -10.83 -12.78
N ASP A 300 26.62 -9.57 -13.22
CA ASP A 300 26.67 -8.39 -12.35
C ASP A 300 25.47 -8.29 -11.40
N LEU A 301 24.30 -8.81 -11.80
CA LEU A 301 23.04 -8.71 -11.05
C LEU A 301 22.45 -10.10 -10.69
N PRO A 302 23.19 -10.95 -9.94
CA PRO A 302 22.78 -12.30 -9.63
C PRO A 302 21.66 -12.32 -8.57
N LEU A 303 20.62 -13.12 -8.82
CA LEU A 303 19.56 -13.43 -7.85
C LEU A 303 19.42 -14.94 -7.70
N THR A 304 19.52 -15.43 -6.47
CA THR A 304 19.35 -16.85 -6.13
C THR A 304 17.87 -17.18 -5.83
N PRO A 305 17.44 -18.44 -5.99
CA PRO A 305 16.19 -18.92 -5.40
C PRO A 305 16.12 -18.56 -3.90
N GLY A 306 14.96 -18.12 -3.42
CA GLY A 306 14.80 -17.63 -2.05
C GLY A 306 15.19 -16.17 -1.80
N SER A 307 15.70 -15.44 -2.81
CA SER A 307 15.97 -13.99 -2.69
C SER A 307 14.73 -13.21 -2.23
N PRO A 308 14.82 -12.32 -1.22
CA PRO A 308 13.70 -11.50 -0.74
C PRO A 308 12.99 -10.75 -1.88
N GLY A 309 11.66 -10.71 -1.83
CA GLY A 309 10.80 -10.20 -2.91
C GLY A 309 10.46 -11.22 -4.00
N GLY A 310 11.04 -12.43 -3.98
CA GLY A 310 10.67 -13.51 -4.92
C GLY A 310 10.93 -13.15 -6.38
N MET A 311 10.03 -13.56 -7.28
CA MET A 311 9.99 -13.16 -8.71
C MET A 311 11.34 -13.23 -9.46
N VAL A 312 12.24 -14.15 -9.08
CA VAL A 312 13.67 -14.14 -9.46
C VAL A 312 13.89 -14.12 -10.97
N ALA A 313 13.17 -14.96 -11.72
CA ALA A 313 13.26 -14.99 -13.18
C ALA A 313 12.80 -13.66 -13.80
N TYR A 314 11.64 -13.15 -13.38
CA TYR A 314 11.08 -11.88 -13.87
C TYR A 314 11.99 -10.69 -13.58
N ARG A 315 12.56 -10.59 -12.37
CA ARG A 315 13.55 -9.56 -12.02
C ARG A 315 14.79 -9.61 -12.91
N ARG A 316 15.36 -10.80 -13.15
CA ARG A 316 16.50 -10.97 -14.07
C ARG A 316 16.13 -10.59 -15.52
N THR A 317 14.94 -10.93 -16.00
CA THR A 317 14.46 -10.47 -17.32
C THR A 317 14.31 -8.95 -17.39
N LEU A 318 13.75 -8.30 -16.37
CA LEU A 318 13.53 -6.85 -16.35
C LEU A 318 14.83 -6.04 -16.52
N THR A 319 15.95 -6.48 -15.93
CA THR A 319 17.24 -5.78 -16.12
C THR A 319 17.70 -5.75 -17.57
N LEU A 320 17.53 -6.87 -18.29
CA LEU A 320 17.81 -7.00 -19.72
C LEU A 320 16.80 -6.19 -20.55
N SER A 321 15.51 -6.25 -20.21
CA SER A 321 14.47 -5.49 -20.90
C SER A 321 14.64 -3.97 -20.74
N PHE A 322 15.05 -3.48 -19.58
CA PHE A 322 15.37 -2.06 -19.38
C PHE A 322 16.59 -1.65 -20.19
N PHE A 323 17.65 -2.46 -20.25
CA PHE A 323 18.81 -2.17 -21.10
C PHE A 323 18.45 -2.18 -22.59
N TYR A 324 17.57 -3.08 -23.04
CA TYR A 324 17.04 -3.07 -24.40
C TYR A 324 16.21 -1.82 -24.71
N ARG A 325 15.31 -1.39 -23.80
CA ARG A 325 14.58 -0.11 -23.95
C ARG A 325 15.54 1.09 -24.01
N PHE A 326 16.61 1.09 -23.20
CA PHE A 326 17.65 2.10 -23.21
C PHE A 326 18.43 2.13 -24.52
N TYR A 327 18.85 0.97 -25.03
CA TYR A 327 19.46 0.81 -26.34
C TYR A 327 18.59 1.41 -27.45
N CYS A 328 17.31 1.02 -27.53
CA CYS A 328 16.37 1.58 -28.50
C CYS A 328 16.17 3.09 -28.33
N ALA A 329 16.03 3.61 -27.10
CA ALA A 329 15.77 5.03 -26.85
C ALA A 329 16.97 5.92 -27.25
N VAL A 330 18.21 5.45 -27.05
CA VAL A 330 19.42 6.13 -27.53
C VAL A 330 19.56 6.00 -29.04
N SER A 331 19.38 4.79 -29.61
CA SER A 331 19.47 4.58 -31.06
C SER A 331 18.41 5.35 -31.85
N GLN A 332 17.23 5.63 -31.26
CA GLN A 332 16.24 6.52 -31.86
C GLN A 332 16.76 7.97 -32.00
N ARG A 333 17.53 8.45 -31.01
CA ARG A 333 18.07 9.82 -30.97
C ARG A 333 19.34 9.98 -31.80
N VAL A 334 20.18 8.94 -31.88
CA VAL A 334 21.48 8.98 -32.59
C VAL A 334 21.35 8.54 -34.05
N GLN A 335 20.55 7.51 -34.33
CA GLN A 335 20.52 6.83 -35.64
C GLN A 335 19.13 6.84 -36.32
N GLN A 336 18.06 7.20 -35.59
CA GLN A 336 16.65 7.17 -36.04
C GLN A 336 16.13 5.77 -36.46
N LEU A 337 16.85 4.69 -36.16
CA LEU A 337 16.59 3.32 -36.65
C LEU A 337 15.96 2.36 -35.61
N ALA A 338 15.50 2.88 -34.47
CA ALA A 338 14.97 2.06 -33.38
C ALA A 338 13.53 1.59 -33.59
N ASN A 339 13.18 0.44 -32.97
CA ASN A 339 11.79 -0.01 -32.83
C ASN A 339 10.99 1.00 -31.97
N PRO A 340 9.96 1.70 -32.52
CA PRO A 340 9.23 2.73 -31.78
C PRO A 340 8.42 2.15 -30.62
N ASP A 341 7.89 0.93 -30.76
CA ASP A 341 7.03 0.30 -29.74
C ASP A 341 7.82 0.04 -28.45
N ALA A 342 9.09 -0.34 -28.57
CA ALA A 342 10.00 -0.58 -27.44
C ALA A 342 10.35 0.70 -26.67
N VAL A 343 10.33 1.87 -27.32
CA VAL A 343 10.57 3.16 -26.66
C VAL A 343 9.27 3.73 -26.09
N SER A 344 8.13 3.52 -26.75
CA SER A 344 6.83 4.05 -26.33
C SER A 344 6.42 3.64 -24.90
N ASP A 345 5.84 4.56 -24.15
CA ASP A 345 5.19 4.26 -22.87
C ASP A 345 3.67 4.24 -23.03
N ILE A 346 3.02 3.28 -22.37
CA ILE A 346 1.55 3.16 -22.38
C ILE A 346 0.98 4.33 -21.55
N PRO A 347 0.22 5.28 -22.14
CA PRO A 347 -0.36 6.39 -21.38
C PRO A 347 -1.40 5.89 -20.36
N LEU A 348 -1.77 6.77 -19.42
CA LEU A 348 -3.08 6.65 -18.77
C LEU A 348 -4.09 7.39 -19.63
N GLY A 349 -5.04 6.66 -20.20
CA GLY A 349 -6.25 7.26 -20.75
C GLY A 349 -7.15 7.76 -19.62
N LEU A 350 -7.85 8.88 -19.85
CA LEU A 350 -8.94 9.29 -18.97
C LEU A 350 -10.03 8.22 -18.99
N SER A 351 -10.48 7.77 -17.81
CA SER A 351 -11.56 6.79 -17.71
C SER A 351 -12.86 7.40 -18.20
N CYS A 352 -13.45 6.82 -19.24
CA CYS A 352 -14.74 7.20 -19.80
C CYS A 352 -15.69 5.99 -19.81
N GLY A 353 -16.99 6.25 -19.76
CA GLY A 353 -18.00 5.19 -19.76
C GLY A 353 -19.42 5.74 -19.83
N SER A 354 -20.30 4.99 -20.49
CA SER A 354 -21.69 5.35 -20.74
C SER A 354 -22.62 4.38 -20.02
N GLN A 355 -23.56 4.90 -19.21
CA GLN A 355 -24.54 4.09 -18.49
C GLN A 355 -25.86 4.08 -19.25
N VAL A 356 -26.35 2.89 -19.62
CA VAL A 356 -27.65 2.71 -20.27
C VAL A 356 -28.54 1.91 -19.34
N TYR A 357 -29.72 2.44 -19.02
CA TYR A 357 -30.71 1.80 -18.15
C TYR A 357 -32.13 2.08 -18.66
N HIS A 358 -33.07 1.22 -18.30
CA HIS A 358 -34.47 1.40 -18.65
C HIS A 358 -35.10 2.48 -17.75
N PRO A 359 -35.74 3.53 -18.29
CA PRO A 359 -36.43 4.52 -17.49
C PRO A 359 -37.71 3.96 -16.87
N PRO A 360 -38.22 4.58 -15.78
CA PRO A 360 -39.58 4.33 -15.26
C PRO A 360 -40.65 4.44 -16.35
N THR A 361 -41.74 3.68 -16.24
CA THR A 361 -42.86 3.80 -17.18
C THR A 361 -43.56 5.16 -17.02
N ALA A 362 -44.10 5.72 -18.10
CA ALA A 362 -44.83 6.99 -18.05
C ALA A 362 -46.10 6.93 -17.17
N SER A 363 -46.59 5.73 -16.85
CA SER A 363 -47.68 5.48 -15.90
C SER A 363 -47.25 5.44 -14.42
N GLN A 364 -45.95 5.42 -14.13
CA GLN A 364 -45.44 5.33 -12.77
C GLN A 364 -45.44 6.70 -12.07
N ALA A 365 -46.14 6.79 -10.94
CA ALA A 365 -46.25 8.01 -10.16
C ALA A 365 -44.90 8.64 -9.82
N SER A 366 -44.85 9.99 -9.81
CA SER A 366 -43.64 10.78 -9.55
C SER A 366 -42.95 10.44 -8.24
N HIS A 367 -43.74 10.21 -7.17
CA HIS A 367 -43.26 9.85 -5.84
C HIS A 367 -42.80 8.38 -5.70
N SER A 368 -43.01 7.51 -6.70
CA SER A 368 -42.60 6.11 -6.63
C SER A 368 -41.11 5.96 -6.98
N PRO A 369 -40.24 5.51 -6.06
CA PRO A 369 -38.79 5.51 -6.26
C PRO A 369 -38.27 4.26 -7.01
N VAL A 370 -39.11 3.23 -7.19
CA VAL A 370 -38.69 1.94 -7.77
C VAL A 370 -38.21 2.16 -9.21
N GLY A 371 -37.03 1.64 -9.57
CA GLY A 371 -36.45 1.83 -10.90
C GLY A 371 -35.96 3.25 -11.23
N ARG A 372 -36.03 4.21 -10.29
CA ARG A 372 -35.40 5.53 -10.43
C ARG A 372 -33.94 5.48 -9.93
N PRO A 373 -33.00 6.22 -10.54
CA PRO A 373 -31.61 6.32 -10.07
C PRO A 373 -31.51 7.23 -8.82
N ILE A 374 -32.10 6.79 -7.71
CA ILE A 374 -32.10 7.55 -6.44
C ILE A 374 -30.72 7.48 -5.78
N VAL A 375 -30.14 8.63 -5.46
CA VAL A 375 -28.87 8.76 -4.74
C VAL A 375 -28.91 8.03 -3.39
N HIS A 376 -27.82 7.37 -3.01
CA HIS A 376 -27.71 6.65 -1.74
C HIS A 376 -28.03 7.56 -0.55
N LYS A 377 -28.93 7.12 0.34
CA LYS A 377 -29.50 7.95 1.43
C LYS A 377 -28.48 8.53 2.43
N SER A 378 -27.26 8.01 2.49
CA SER A 378 -26.17 8.58 3.31
C SER A 378 -25.08 9.29 2.50
N ALA A 379 -25.17 9.38 1.17
CA ALA A 379 -24.10 9.87 0.31
C ALA A 379 -23.56 11.24 0.74
N PHE A 380 -24.45 12.23 0.93
CA PHE A 380 -24.06 13.56 1.38
C PHE A 380 -23.29 13.54 2.71
N LYS A 381 -23.75 12.72 3.68
CA LYS A 381 -23.08 12.53 4.96
C LYS A 381 -21.72 11.83 4.85
N GLN A 382 -21.57 10.96 3.85
CA GLN A 382 -20.29 10.29 3.57
C GLN A 382 -19.30 11.26 2.90
N THR A 383 -19.78 12.22 2.09
CA THR A 383 -18.94 13.28 1.50
C THR A 383 -18.60 14.43 2.46
N THR A 384 -19.37 14.64 3.54
CA THR A 384 -19.11 15.66 4.56
C THR A 384 -18.38 15.13 5.81
N GLY A 385 -18.25 13.81 5.96
CA GLY A 385 -17.72 13.18 7.18
C GLY A 385 -18.73 13.01 8.32
N GLU A 386 -20.00 13.39 8.12
CA GLU A 386 -21.09 13.26 9.12
C GLU A 386 -21.66 11.83 9.26
N ALA A 387 -21.06 10.83 8.60
CA ALA A 387 -21.58 9.47 8.50
C ALA A 387 -20.93 8.48 9.49
N THR A 388 -21.12 8.71 10.79
CA THR A 388 -20.56 7.92 11.93
C THR A 388 -20.40 6.41 11.68
N TYR A 389 -19.17 5.93 11.55
CA TYR A 389 -18.75 4.53 11.58
C TYR A 389 -18.50 4.08 13.04
N VAL A 390 -17.94 2.89 13.28
CA VAL A 390 -17.80 2.36 14.65
C VAL A 390 -16.83 3.18 15.50
N ASP A 391 -15.66 3.56 14.96
CA ASP A 391 -14.66 4.33 15.72
C ASP A 391 -15.00 5.84 15.84
N ASP A 392 -15.84 6.36 14.95
CA ASP A 392 -16.38 7.74 15.02
C ASP A 392 -17.29 7.95 16.25
N ILE A 393 -17.63 6.89 16.99
CA ILE A 393 -18.42 6.97 18.22
C ILE A 393 -17.54 7.57 19.33
N PRO A 394 -17.97 8.66 20.01
CA PRO A 394 -17.21 9.28 21.09
C PRO A 394 -16.83 8.29 22.18
N VAL A 395 -15.59 8.40 22.68
CA VAL A 395 -15.07 7.59 23.78
C VAL A 395 -15.80 7.94 25.08
N THR A 396 -16.25 6.92 25.79
CA THR A 396 -16.98 7.02 27.06
C THR A 396 -16.00 7.14 28.24
N GLU A 397 -16.41 7.81 29.33
CA GLU A 397 -15.59 7.85 30.54
C GLU A 397 -15.36 6.43 31.08
N GLY A 398 -14.09 6.09 31.34
CA GLY A 398 -13.70 4.75 31.79
C GLY A 398 -13.65 3.68 30.69
N GLU A 399 -13.85 4.02 29.41
CA GLU A 399 -13.64 3.10 28.29
C GLU A 399 -12.18 2.58 28.24
N LEU A 400 -11.99 1.37 27.75
CA LEU A 400 -10.70 0.70 27.55
C LEU A 400 -10.49 0.36 26.08
N PHE A 401 -9.22 0.22 25.68
CA PHE A 401 -8.85 -0.17 24.32
C PHE A 401 -8.08 -1.49 24.35
N ALA A 402 -8.42 -2.40 23.44
CA ALA A 402 -7.81 -3.72 23.30
C ALA A 402 -6.72 -3.73 22.20
N GLY A 403 -5.53 -4.25 22.53
CA GLY A 403 -4.45 -4.56 21.59
C GLY A 403 -4.24 -6.07 21.51
N PHE A 404 -4.17 -6.62 20.29
CA PHE A 404 -4.25 -8.06 20.07
C PHE A 404 -2.86 -8.73 20.09
N VAL A 405 -2.71 -9.75 20.94
CA VAL A 405 -1.52 -10.62 20.95
C VAL A 405 -1.81 -11.80 20.03
N MET A 406 -1.21 -11.77 18.84
CA MET A 406 -1.43 -12.77 17.78
C MET A 406 -0.18 -13.62 17.54
N SER A 407 -0.37 -14.89 17.16
CA SER A 407 0.71 -15.80 16.82
C SER A 407 1.55 -15.31 15.63
N PRO A 408 2.90 -15.37 15.72
CA PRO A 408 3.82 -15.20 14.59
C PRO A 408 4.20 -16.53 13.89
N THR A 409 3.73 -17.68 14.38
CA THR A 409 4.02 -19.02 13.82
C THR A 409 2.74 -19.68 13.29
N ALA A 410 2.89 -20.57 12.30
CA ALA A 410 1.77 -21.19 11.60
C ALA A 410 1.21 -22.44 12.31
N HIS A 411 2.04 -23.25 12.97
CA HIS A 411 1.59 -24.42 13.72
C HIS A 411 2.59 -24.72 14.84
N ALA A 412 2.16 -24.64 16.10
CA ALA A 412 3.05 -24.84 17.25
C ALA A 412 2.29 -25.20 18.52
N ASN A 413 2.98 -25.85 19.47
CA ASN A 413 2.52 -25.90 20.87
C ASN A 413 2.91 -24.59 21.57
N ILE A 414 2.00 -24.05 22.37
CA ILE A 414 2.27 -22.93 23.28
C ILE A 414 2.90 -23.52 24.54
N LEU A 415 4.14 -23.11 24.85
CA LEU A 415 4.84 -23.55 26.07
C LEU A 415 4.58 -22.61 27.24
N HIS A 416 4.65 -21.30 26.99
CA HIS A 416 4.45 -20.25 27.99
C HIS A 416 4.10 -18.92 27.32
N ILE A 417 3.25 -18.13 27.97
CA ILE A 417 2.94 -16.73 27.63
C ILE A 417 3.35 -15.89 28.84
N ASP A 418 4.24 -14.92 28.60
CA ASP A 418 4.80 -14.03 29.60
C ASP A 418 4.41 -12.56 29.28
N PRO A 419 3.41 -12.00 29.98
CA PRO A 419 2.99 -10.62 29.83
C PRO A 419 3.74 -9.65 30.77
N SER A 420 4.77 -10.11 31.51
CA SER A 420 5.37 -9.33 32.61
C SER A 420 5.92 -7.97 32.19
N GLU A 421 6.50 -7.86 30.99
CA GLU A 421 6.96 -6.58 30.44
C GLU A 421 5.76 -5.68 30.05
N ALA A 422 4.76 -6.26 29.37
CA ALA A 422 3.57 -5.55 28.91
C ALA A 422 2.76 -4.90 30.05
N VAL A 423 2.55 -5.61 31.16
CA VAL A 423 1.78 -5.09 32.31
C VAL A 423 2.50 -4.00 33.11
N THR A 424 3.78 -3.74 32.84
CA THR A 424 4.51 -2.60 33.44
C THR A 424 4.40 -1.29 32.65
N VAL A 425 3.80 -1.33 31.45
CA VAL A 425 3.64 -0.13 30.60
C VAL A 425 2.58 0.80 31.21
N PRO A 426 2.90 2.08 31.50
CA PRO A 426 1.91 3.03 31.98
C PRO A 426 0.70 3.14 31.05
N GLY A 427 -0.50 3.08 31.65
CA GLY A 427 -1.79 3.08 30.95
C GLY A 427 -2.37 1.67 30.72
N VAL A 428 -1.59 0.59 30.84
CA VAL A 428 -2.10 -0.79 30.81
C VAL A 428 -2.88 -1.11 32.09
N VAL A 429 -3.96 -1.86 31.93
CA VAL A 429 -4.92 -2.19 32.99
C VAL A 429 -5.00 -3.70 33.24
N ASP A 430 -4.96 -4.53 32.19
CA ASP A 430 -5.07 -5.99 32.32
C ASP A 430 -4.56 -6.72 31.06
N PHE A 431 -4.35 -8.03 31.15
CA PHE A 431 -4.11 -8.93 30.03
C PHE A 431 -5.09 -10.11 30.09
N ILE A 432 -5.86 -10.30 29.01
CA ILE A 432 -6.97 -11.25 28.90
C ILE A 432 -6.54 -12.44 28.04
N THR A 433 -6.90 -13.64 28.46
CA THR A 433 -6.51 -14.93 27.88
C THR A 433 -7.68 -15.92 27.86
N TYR A 434 -7.44 -17.16 27.39
CA TYR A 434 -8.42 -18.25 27.49
C TYR A 434 -8.89 -18.55 28.94
N GLN A 435 -8.12 -18.14 29.96
CA GLN A 435 -8.47 -18.38 31.37
C GLN A 435 -9.55 -17.42 31.89
N ASP A 436 -9.76 -16.31 31.19
CA ASP A 436 -10.70 -15.24 31.55
C ASP A 436 -12.08 -15.44 30.91
N VAL A 437 -12.25 -16.44 30.05
CA VAL A 437 -13.52 -16.77 29.39
C VAL A 437 -14.46 -17.46 30.39
N PRO A 438 -15.64 -16.90 30.69
CA PRO A 438 -16.56 -17.45 31.70
C PRO A 438 -17.48 -18.55 31.16
N GLY A 439 -17.72 -18.58 29.83
CA GLY A 439 -18.51 -19.58 29.12
C GLY A 439 -17.62 -20.55 28.33
N ASP A 440 -17.97 -20.81 27.08
CA ASP A 440 -17.20 -21.68 26.19
C ASP A 440 -16.17 -20.87 25.38
N ASN A 441 -14.88 -21.21 25.50
CA ASN A 441 -13.80 -20.60 24.71
C ASN A 441 -13.83 -21.04 23.24
N ASN A 442 -14.48 -22.15 22.91
CA ASN A 442 -14.62 -22.62 21.53
C ASN A 442 -15.96 -22.11 20.99
N TRP A 443 -15.96 -21.09 20.13
CA TRP A 443 -17.23 -20.52 19.65
C TRP A 443 -17.85 -21.37 18.53
N GLU A 444 -17.05 -21.84 17.56
CA GLU A 444 -17.50 -22.69 16.46
C GLU A 444 -17.00 -24.14 16.63
N GLY A 445 -17.88 -25.04 17.09
CA GLY A 445 -17.59 -26.46 17.32
C GLY A 445 -16.38 -26.69 18.24
N GLU A 446 -15.50 -27.62 17.85
CA GLU A 446 -14.12 -27.75 18.40
C GLU A 446 -13.08 -27.06 17.48
N HIS A 447 -13.53 -26.34 16.45
CA HIS A 447 -12.70 -25.90 15.34
C HIS A 447 -12.13 -24.48 15.55
N GLU A 448 -12.91 -23.57 16.13
CA GLU A 448 -12.49 -22.18 16.36
C GLU A 448 -12.69 -21.72 17.80
N SER A 449 -11.70 -20.99 18.31
CA SER A 449 -11.64 -20.50 19.69
C SER A 449 -11.44 -18.99 19.77
N VAL A 450 -11.83 -18.40 20.90
CA VAL A 450 -11.65 -16.96 21.20
C VAL A 450 -10.17 -16.68 21.48
N PHE A 451 -9.52 -17.54 22.25
CA PHE A 451 -8.09 -17.52 22.53
C PHE A 451 -7.49 -18.93 22.39
N ALA A 452 -6.33 -19.02 21.74
CA ALA A 452 -5.58 -20.27 21.62
C ALA A 452 -5.04 -20.72 22.98
N ARG A 453 -5.26 -22.00 23.31
CA ARG A 453 -5.01 -22.55 24.65
C ARG A 453 -3.72 -23.36 24.77
N ASN A 454 -3.61 -24.42 23.96
CA ASN A 454 -2.49 -25.37 23.99
C ASN A 454 -1.62 -25.29 22.73
N THR A 455 -2.26 -24.98 21.60
CA THR A 455 -1.68 -25.04 20.25
C THR A 455 -2.16 -23.87 19.43
N VAL A 456 -1.26 -23.34 18.60
CA VAL A 456 -1.56 -22.47 17.47
C VAL A 456 -1.74 -23.34 16.23
N GLN A 457 -2.74 -23.04 15.42
CA GLN A 457 -3.10 -23.71 14.16
C GLN A 457 -2.95 -22.81 12.92
N HIS A 458 -2.76 -21.49 13.08
CA HIS A 458 -2.43 -20.57 11.99
C HIS A 458 -1.68 -19.31 12.46
N GLU A 459 -0.96 -18.66 11.55
CA GLU A 459 -0.41 -17.32 11.77
C GLU A 459 -1.55 -16.31 11.99
N GLY A 460 -1.37 -15.33 12.86
CA GLY A 460 -2.44 -14.40 13.24
C GLY A 460 -3.42 -14.91 14.30
N GLN A 461 -3.40 -16.19 14.70
CA GLN A 461 -4.31 -16.71 15.72
C GLN A 461 -4.13 -16.00 17.07
N ILE A 462 -5.24 -15.64 17.72
CA ILE A 462 -5.24 -14.81 18.94
C ILE A 462 -4.83 -15.64 20.15
N LEU A 463 -3.89 -15.10 20.93
CA LEU A 463 -3.35 -15.70 22.17
C LEU A 463 -3.88 -14.98 23.42
N GLY A 464 -4.19 -13.69 23.27
CA GLY A 464 -4.76 -12.83 24.31
C GLY A 464 -5.00 -11.40 23.80
N VAL A 465 -5.57 -10.54 24.63
CA VAL A 465 -5.65 -9.08 24.40
C VAL A 465 -5.14 -8.30 25.61
N VAL A 466 -4.31 -7.29 25.37
CA VAL A 466 -3.89 -6.33 26.41
C VAL A 466 -4.88 -5.17 26.43
N LEU A 467 -5.34 -4.77 27.62
CA LEU A 467 -6.24 -3.63 27.81
C LEU A 467 -5.50 -2.42 28.34
N ALA A 468 -5.77 -1.24 27.77
CA ALA A 468 -5.19 0.02 28.23
C ALA A 468 -6.17 1.21 28.15
N ASP A 469 -5.77 2.33 28.73
CA ASP A 469 -6.45 3.63 28.65
C ASP A 469 -6.55 4.24 27.24
N SER A 470 -5.76 3.72 26.29
CA SER A 470 -5.65 4.26 24.94
C SER A 470 -5.14 3.19 23.96
N LEU A 471 -5.69 3.17 22.74
CA LEU A 471 -5.36 2.17 21.71
C LEU A 471 -3.85 2.08 21.45
N ALA A 472 -3.20 3.24 21.35
CA ALA A 472 -1.76 3.32 21.13
C ALA A 472 -0.93 2.78 22.30
N VAL A 473 -1.42 2.75 23.55
CA VAL A 473 -0.77 2.03 24.66
C VAL A 473 -1.02 0.53 24.52
N ALA A 474 -2.27 0.12 24.26
CA ALA A 474 -2.67 -1.29 24.16
C ALA A 474 -1.90 -2.04 23.06
N GLN A 475 -1.85 -1.49 21.83
CA GLN A 475 -1.08 -2.06 20.71
C GLN A 475 0.42 -2.19 21.04
N ARG A 476 1.02 -1.18 21.70
CA ARG A 476 2.43 -1.24 22.11
C ARG A 476 2.68 -2.33 23.15
N ALA A 477 1.84 -2.40 24.18
CA ALA A 477 1.99 -3.38 25.24
C ALA A 477 1.74 -4.82 24.72
N ALA A 478 0.79 -5.02 23.81
CA ALA A 478 0.59 -6.30 23.13
C ALA A 478 1.88 -6.78 22.42
N SER A 479 2.62 -5.89 21.77
CA SER A 479 3.92 -6.21 21.14
C SER A 479 5.08 -6.53 22.11
N LEU A 480 4.87 -6.36 23.42
CA LEU A 480 5.84 -6.73 24.47
C LEU A 480 5.49 -8.05 25.19
N VAL A 481 4.33 -8.68 24.87
CA VAL A 481 3.99 -9.99 25.43
C VAL A 481 4.84 -11.07 24.75
N ARG A 482 5.62 -11.80 25.55
CA ARG A 482 6.60 -12.78 25.07
C ARG A 482 5.97 -14.16 25.08
N VAL A 483 6.03 -14.89 23.96
CA VAL A 483 5.45 -16.24 23.86
C VAL A 483 6.52 -17.24 23.45
N GLN A 484 6.58 -18.35 24.18
CA GLN A 484 7.48 -19.47 23.90
C GLN A 484 6.71 -20.56 23.17
N PHE A 485 7.20 -20.93 21.99
CA PHE A 485 6.61 -21.94 21.13
C PHE A 485 7.49 -23.19 21.01
N LYS A 486 6.86 -24.32 20.71
CA LYS A 486 7.51 -25.49 20.12
C LYS A 486 6.81 -25.80 18.81
N ASP A 487 7.44 -25.41 17.71
CA ASP A 487 6.88 -25.54 16.36
C ASP A 487 6.53 -27.01 16.02
N LEU A 488 5.49 -27.13 15.21
CA LEU A 488 4.99 -28.36 14.59
C LEU A 488 5.06 -28.18 13.07
N GLN A 489 4.90 -29.27 12.31
CA GLN A 489 4.86 -29.17 10.85
C GLN A 489 3.49 -28.59 10.42
N PRO A 490 3.43 -27.44 9.74
CA PRO A 490 2.19 -26.89 9.23
C PRO A 490 1.75 -27.58 7.93
N VAL A 491 0.45 -27.53 7.64
CA VAL A 491 -0.11 -27.83 6.31
C VAL A 491 -0.46 -26.48 5.69
N VAL A 492 0.17 -26.10 4.57
CA VAL A 492 0.07 -24.72 4.04
C VAL A 492 -0.55 -24.68 2.65
N THR A 493 -0.13 -25.54 1.72
CA THR A 493 -0.67 -25.58 0.36
C THR A 493 -1.80 -26.60 0.22
N ILE A 494 -2.65 -26.41 -0.79
CA ILE A 494 -3.69 -27.39 -1.16
C ILE A 494 -3.03 -28.75 -1.51
N GLN A 495 -1.84 -28.72 -2.09
CA GLN A 495 -1.03 -29.90 -2.39
C GLN A 495 -0.58 -30.63 -1.11
N ASP A 496 -0.10 -29.91 -0.09
CA ASP A 496 0.25 -30.51 1.22
C ASP A 496 -0.97 -31.19 1.85
N ALA A 497 -2.13 -30.51 1.83
CA ALA A 497 -3.38 -31.04 2.35
C ALA A 497 -3.83 -32.31 1.60
N ILE A 498 -3.72 -32.33 0.27
CA ILE A 498 -4.03 -33.51 -0.57
C ILE A 498 -3.06 -34.68 -0.31
N CYS A 499 -1.78 -34.39 -0.05
CA CYS A 499 -0.76 -35.39 0.27
C CYS A 499 -0.92 -35.99 1.68
N GLN A 500 -1.35 -35.18 2.65
CA GLN A 500 -1.56 -35.61 4.04
C GLN A 500 -3.01 -36.10 4.30
N ASN A 501 -3.91 -35.95 3.33
CA ASN A 501 -5.37 -36.14 3.45
C ASN A 501 -6.00 -35.27 4.57
N SER A 502 -5.45 -34.07 4.76
CA SER A 502 -5.93 -33.08 5.73
C SER A 502 -7.11 -32.31 5.14
N TYR A 503 -8.32 -32.83 5.34
CA TYR A 503 -9.58 -32.24 4.86
C TYR A 503 -10.50 -31.89 6.03
N HIS A 504 -11.48 -31.01 5.82
CA HIS A 504 -12.59 -30.82 6.77
C HIS A 504 -13.53 -32.03 6.75
N ASP A 505 -14.24 -32.28 7.86
CA ASP A 505 -15.16 -33.42 8.05
C ASP A 505 -16.49 -33.31 7.28
N HIS A 506 -16.42 -32.87 6.02
CA HIS A 506 -17.56 -32.75 5.12
C HIS A 506 -17.37 -33.64 3.89
N PRO A 507 -18.40 -34.38 3.44
CA PRO A 507 -18.30 -35.24 2.28
C PRO A 507 -18.06 -34.40 1.02
N ALA A 508 -17.32 -34.96 0.06
CA ALA A 508 -17.08 -34.30 -1.21
C ALA A 508 -18.40 -33.97 -1.94
N HIS A 509 -18.64 -32.69 -2.20
CA HIS A 509 -19.81 -32.25 -2.96
C HIS A 509 -19.65 -32.57 -4.44
N VAL A 510 -20.45 -33.51 -4.94
CA VAL A 510 -20.38 -34.04 -6.31
C VAL A 510 -21.68 -33.75 -7.04
N ILE A 511 -21.57 -33.15 -8.23
CA ILE A 511 -22.68 -32.91 -9.15
C ILE A 511 -22.35 -33.61 -10.46
N GLN A 512 -23.15 -34.61 -10.84
CA GLN A 512 -23.02 -35.34 -12.10
C GLN A 512 -24.30 -35.18 -12.94
N CYS A 513 -24.13 -34.98 -14.24
CA CYS A 513 -25.22 -34.99 -15.21
C CYS A 513 -24.82 -35.84 -16.42
N GLY A 514 -25.70 -36.75 -16.85
CA GLY A 514 -25.46 -37.65 -17.98
C GLY A 514 -24.36 -38.70 -17.77
N ASP A 515 -23.94 -39.30 -18.88
CA ASP A 515 -22.90 -40.33 -18.95
C ASP A 515 -21.58 -39.71 -19.46
N VAL A 516 -20.78 -39.23 -18.52
CA VAL A 516 -19.47 -38.60 -18.78
C VAL A 516 -18.48 -39.59 -19.41
N SER A 517 -18.55 -40.87 -19.05
CA SER A 517 -17.68 -41.93 -19.59
C SER A 517 -17.95 -42.16 -21.08
N ARG A 518 -19.21 -42.27 -21.47
CA ARG A 518 -19.61 -42.30 -22.88
C ARG A 518 -19.21 -41.00 -23.59
N GLY A 519 -19.43 -39.86 -22.95
CA GLY A 519 -19.01 -38.54 -23.44
C GLY A 519 -17.54 -38.49 -23.85
N PHE A 520 -16.64 -39.05 -23.02
CA PHE A 520 -15.21 -39.19 -23.36
C PHE A 520 -14.94 -40.24 -24.44
N SER A 521 -15.67 -41.36 -24.48
CA SER A 521 -15.44 -42.41 -25.50
C SER A 521 -15.85 -42.01 -26.92
N GLN A 522 -16.65 -40.95 -27.07
CA GLN A 522 -17.18 -40.48 -28.35
C GLN A 522 -16.51 -39.18 -28.83
N ALA A 523 -15.50 -38.66 -28.13
CA ALA A 523 -14.83 -37.40 -28.46
C ALA A 523 -13.56 -37.62 -29.29
N ASP A 524 -13.40 -36.85 -30.37
CA ASP A 524 -12.19 -36.84 -31.20
C ASP A 524 -10.98 -36.22 -30.46
N HIS A 525 -11.26 -35.30 -29.54
CA HIS A 525 -10.25 -34.55 -28.80
C HIS A 525 -10.55 -34.53 -27.30
N ILE A 526 -9.51 -34.78 -26.51
CA ILE A 526 -9.52 -34.69 -25.04
C ILE A 526 -8.43 -33.72 -24.62
N LEU A 527 -8.82 -32.68 -23.86
CA LEU A 527 -7.89 -31.75 -23.21
C LEU A 527 -7.85 -32.05 -21.70
N GLN A 528 -6.65 -31.99 -21.12
CA GLN A 528 -6.43 -32.07 -19.68
C GLN A 528 -5.55 -30.92 -19.22
N GLY A 529 -5.74 -30.49 -17.99
CA GLY A 529 -4.89 -29.49 -17.36
C GLY A 529 -5.27 -29.23 -15.91
N GLU A 530 -4.57 -28.27 -15.30
CA GLU A 530 -4.91 -27.71 -14.00
C GLU A 530 -4.72 -26.19 -14.03
N PHE A 531 -5.43 -25.49 -13.16
CA PHE A 531 -5.22 -24.07 -12.91
C PHE A 531 -5.39 -23.75 -11.43
N HIS A 532 -4.70 -22.70 -10.99
CA HIS A 532 -4.77 -22.16 -9.64
C HIS A 532 -5.51 -20.82 -9.68
N LEU A 533 -6.44 -20.64 -8.75
CA LEU A 533 -7.00 -19.34 -8.38
C LEU A 533 -6.43 -18.96 -7.02
N GLU A 534 -5.75 -17.82 -6.95
CA GLU A 534 -5.11 -17.35 -5.72
C GLU A 534 -6.10 -16.72 -4.73
N ALA A 535 -5.64 -16.57 -3.49
CA ALA A 535 -6.37 -15.87 -2.44
C ALA A 535 -6.62 -14.39 -2.81
N GLN A 536 -7.73 -13.83 -2.32
CA GLN A 536 -8.08 -12.42 -2.49
C GLN A 536 -8.51 -11.80 -1.17
N GLU A 537 -7.85 -10.73 -0.76
CA GLU A 537 -8.25 -9.93 0.40
C GLU A 537 -9.53 -9.12 0.10
N HIS A 538 -10.40 -8.97 1.12
CA HIS A 538 -11.64 -8.21 1.06
C HIS A 538 -11.41 -6.70 0.96
N PHE A 539 -10.38 -6.21 1.66
CA PHE A 539 -9.88 -4.82 1.62
C PHE A 539 -10.96 -3.73 1.78
N TYR A 540 -11.99 -4.00 2.59
CA TYR A 540 -12.97 -3.00 3.04
C TYR A 540 -12.24 -1.84 3.75
N LEU A 541 -12.63 -0.58 3.48
CA LEU A 541 -11.84 0.57 3.94
C LEU A 541 -11.86 0.79 5.46
N GLU A 542 -12.96 0.42 6.12
CA GLU A 542 -13.09 0.33 7.59
C GLU A 542 -12.63 -1.08 8.06
N PRO A 543 -11.49 -1.23 8.77
CA PRO A 543 -11.04 -2.51 9.37
C PRO A 543 -12.03 -3.09 10.39
N HIS A 544 -11.70 -4.23 11.00
CA HIS A 544 -12.49 -4.72 12.14
C HIS A 544 -12.42 -3.78 13.35
N ALA A 545 -13.60 -3.40 13.83
CA ALA A 545 -13.81 -2.49 14.95
C ALA A 545 -15.10 -2.84 15.71
N CYS A 546 -15.04 -2.74 17.03
CA CYS A 546 -16.20 -2.93 17.90
C CYS A 546 -16.05 -2.15 19.21
N ILE A 547 -17.19 -1.88 19.86
CA ILE A 547 -17.28 -1.41 21.24
C ILE A 547 -18.30 -2.31 21.95
N VAL A 548 -17.94 -2.85 23.11
CA VAL A 548 -18.85 -3.62 23.98
C VAL A 548 -19.07 -2.86 25.27
N TYR A 549 -20.34 -2.53 25.55
CA TYR A 549 -20.78 -1.79 26.72
C TYR A 549 -21.50 -2.74 27.70
N PRO A 550 -20.93 -3.07 28.87
CA PRO A 550 -21.68 -3.72 29.94
C PRO A 550 -22.77 -2.77 30.47
N GLN A 551 -23.87 -3.33 30.97
CA GLN A 551 -25.04 -2.61 31.48
C GLN A 551 -25.38 -3.06 32.91
N ASP A 552 -26.06 -2.20 33.67
CA ASP A 552 -26.37 -2.35 35.11
C ASP A 552 -26.97 -3.71 35.53
N THR A 553 -27.69 -4.39 34.63
CA THR A 553 -28.41 -5.65 34.86
C THR A 553 -27.63 -6.91 34.47
N GLY A 554 -26.35 -6.79 34.07
CA GLY A 554 -25.60 -7.90 33.48
C GLY A 554 -26.00 -8.19 32.03
N GLU A 555 -26.47 -7.15 31.33
CA GLU A 555 -26.70 -7.12 29.89
C GLU A 555 -25.50 -6.49 29.18
N TYR A 556 -25.32 -6.77 27.89
CA TYR A 556 -24.20 -6.29 27.07
C TYR A 556 -24.71 -5.72 25.75
N HIS A 557 -24.38 -4.46 25.48
CA HIS A 557 -24.65 -3.81 24.20
C HIS A 557 -23.39 -3.80 23.34
N VAL A 558 -23.46 -4.47 22.20
CA VAL A 558 -22.37 -4.60 21.21
C VAL A 558 -22.65 -3.67 20.04
N VAL A 559 -21.71 -2.77 19.77
CA VAL A 559 -21.68 -1.95 18.55
C VAL A 559 -20.50 -2.41 17.71
N CYS A 560 -20.75 -2.97 16.52
CA CYS A 560 -19.69 -3.53 15.68
C CYS A 560 -20.02 -3.41 14.19
N MET A 561 -19.06 -3.77 13.33
CA MET A 561 -19.22 -3.80 11.87
C MET A 561 -19.44 -5.24 11.37
N THR A 562 -20.68 -5.76 11.49
CA THR A 562 -21.04 -7.11 11.04
C THR A 562 -22.10 -7.12 9.92
N GLN A 563 -22.07 -8.16 9.09
CA GLN A 563 -23.16 -8.56 8.18
C GLN A 563 -24.13 -9.58 8.82
N GLY A 564 -23.69 -10.34 9.84
CA GLY A 564 -24.51 -11.27 10.64
C GLY A 564 -24.63 -10.77 12.08
N LEU A 565 -25.81 -10.31 12.48
CA LEU A 565 -26.05 -9.75 13.83
C LEU A 565 -26.53 -10.83 14.81
N ASP A 566 -27.28 -11.79 14.32
CA ASP A 566 -27.82 -12.96 15.00
C ASP A 566 -26.71 -13.97 15.37
N SER A 567 -25.79 -14.24 14.44
CA SER A 567 -24.63 -15.10 14.71
C SER A 567 -23.78 -14.56 15.86
N ILE A 568 -23.39 -13.27 15.82
CA ILE A 568 -22.55 -12.70 16.88
C ILE A 568 -23.30 -12.53 18.21
N GLN A 569 -24.62 -12.27 18.20
CA GLN A 569 -25.42 -12.26 19.42
C GLN A 569 -25.34 -13.62 20.15
N MET A 570 -25.51 -14.71 19.40
CA MET A 570 -25.44 -16.08 19.92
C MET A 570 -24.01 -16.47 20.35
N GLN A 571 -22.99 -16.09 19.58
CA GLN A 571 -21.59 -16.37 19.91
C GLN A 571 -21.14 -15.61 21.16
N VAL A 572 -21.46 -14.32 21.30
CA VAL A 572 -21.18 -13.53 22.52
C VAL A 572 -21.88 -14.16 23.73
N ALA A 573 -23.15 -14.53 23.60
CA ALA A 573 -23.89 -15.18 24.68
C ALA A 573 -23.25 -16.51 25.12
N LYS A 574 -22.83 -17.35 24.16
CA LYS A 574 -22.12 -18.62 24.40
C LYS A 574 -20.77 -18.42 25.11
N VAL A 575 -19.95 -17.48 24.62
CA VAL A 575 -18.63 -17.17 25.18
C VAL A 575 -18.72 -16.55 26.58
N LEU A 576 -19.75 -15.73 26.83
CA LEU A 576 -19.99 -15.10 28.13
C LEU A 576 -20.79 -15.97 29.12
N GLY A 577 -21.33 -17.12 28.69
CA GLY A 577 -22.13 -18.02 29.54
C GLY A 577 -23.49 -17.45 29.95
N ILE A 578 -24.06 -16.54 29.16
CA ILE A 578 -25.30 -15.80 29.45
C ILE A 578 -26.41 -16.11 28.43
N SER A 579 -27.63 -15.65 28.69
CA SER A 579 -28.72 -15.75 27.71
C SER A 579 -28.50 -14.80 26.53
N ALA A 580 -28.83 -15.22 25.31
CA ALA A 580 -28.82 -14.34 24.14
C ALA A 580 -29.76 -13.11 24.30
N SER A 581 -30.80 -13.22 25.15
CA SER A 581 -31.65 -12.08 25.52
C SER A 581 -30.95 -11.00 26.33
N GLN A 582 -29.77 -11.28 26.90
CA GLN A 582 -28.92 -10.30 27.60
C GLN A 582 -27.91 -9.63 26.67
N VAL A 583 -27.85 -10.01 25.39
CA VAL A 583 -26.94 -9.45 24.40
C VAL A 583 -27.74 -8.68 23.36
N ASN A 584 -27.47 -7.38 23.23
CA ASN A 584 -28.04 -6.52 22.19
C ASN A 584 -26.95 -6.17 21.18
N VAL A 585 -27.19 -6.38 19.88
CA VAL A 585 -26.21 -6.12 18.80
C VAL A 585 -26.76 -5.06 17.87
N SER A 586 -25.99 -4.00 17.62
CA SER A 586 -26.40 -2.90 16.74
C SER A 586 -25.34 -2.54 15.70
N VAL A 587 -25.75 -2.46 14.44
CA VAL A 587 -24.91 -2.04 13.31
C VAL A 587 -25.60 -0.86 12.61
N ARG A 588 -24.94 0.31 12.54
CA ARG A 588 -25.53 1.49 11.89
C ARG A 588 -25.23 1.58 10.39
N ARG A 589 -24.03 1.17 10.01
CA ARG A 589 -23.44 1.13 8.66
C ARG A 589 -22.10 0.36 8.76
N ILE A 590 -21.52 -0.03 7.62
CA ILE A 590 -20.17 -0.62 7.54
C ILE A 590 -19.40 0.02 6.36
N GLY A 591 -18.09 0.22 6.50
CA GLY A 591 -17.21 0.80 5.49
C GLY A 591 -16.74 -0.21 4.44
N GLY A 592 -17.70 -0.87 3.78
CA GLY A 592 -17.48 -2.10 3.01
C GLY A 592 -17.53 -3.35 3.91
N GLY A 593 -17.52 -4.55 3.31
CA GLY A 593 -17.54 -5.82 4.06
C GLY A 593 -17.31 -7.07 3.21
N PHE A 594 -18.04 -7.19 2.09
CA PHE A 594 -17.75 -8.15 1.01
C PHE A 594 -17.67 -9.65 1.43
N GLY A 595 -18.29 -10.03 2.56
CA GLY A 595 -18.24 -11.38 3.14
C GLY A 595 -17.27 -11.49 4.33
N GLY A 596 -16.16 -10.75 4.34
CA GLY A 596 -15.18 -10.75 5.46
C GLY A 596 -15.71 -10.17 6.78
N LYS A 597 -16.94 -9.65 6.79
CA LYS A 597 -17.68 -9.18 7.98
C LYS A 597 -18.87 -10.09 8.34
N GLU A 598 -19.04 -11.21 7.66
CA GLU A 598 -20.20 -12.12 7.80
C GLU A 598 -20.06 -13.16 8.92
N THR A 599 -18.83 -13.60 9.19
CA THR A 599 -18.52 -14.53 10.30
C THR A 599 -17.28 -14.11 11.07
N ARG A 600 -16.26 -13.58 10.39
CA ARG A 600 -14.93 -13.29 10.96
C ARG A 600 -14.90 -12.13 11.97
N HIS A 601 -16.02 -11.42 12.13
CA HIS A 601 -16.24 -10.47 13.23
C HIS A 601 -16.10 -11.12 14.62
N ALA A 602 -16.31 -12.45 14.72
CA ALA A 602 -16.13 -13.24 15.93
C ALA A 602 -14.73 -13.06 16.52
N ASN A 603 -13.70 -13.03 15.66
CA ASN A 603 -12.30 -12.87 16.05
C ASN A 603 -12.03 -11.57 16.84
N VAL A 604 -12.80 -10.50 16.59
CA VAL A 604 -12.58 -9.20 17.23
C VAL A 604 -13.60 -8.92 18.33
N VAL A 605 -14.87 -9.27 18.10
CA VAL A 605 -15.95 -9.03 19.06
C VAL A 605 -15.87 -9.94 20.28
N LEU A 606 -15.49 -11.22 20.13
CA LEU A 606 -15.51 -12.17 21.26
C LEU A 606 -14.41 -11.89 22.30
N PRO A 607 -13.13 -11.61 21.93
CA PRO A 607 -12.12 -11.18 22.90
C PRO A 607 -12.49 -9.89 23.64
N VAL A 608 -13.11 -8.94 22.94
CA VAL A 608 -13.54 -7.65 23.51
C VAL A 608 -14.76 -7.83 24.43
N ALA A 609 -15.66 -8.76 24.12
CA ALA A 609 -16.76 -9.12 25.00
C ALA A 609 -16.26 -9.75 26.32
N VAL A 610 -15.28 -10.66 26.25
CA VAL A 610 -14.64 -11.26 27.45
C VAL A 610 -13.92 -10.18 28.27
N ALA A 611 -13.21 -9.26 27.61
CA ALA A 611 -12.57 -8.11 28.26
C ALA A 611 -13.57 -7.21 28.99
N ALA A 612 -14.70 -6.87 28.35
CA ALA A 612 -15.77 -6.08 28.95
C ALA A 612 -16.45 -6.80 30.12
N TYR A 613 -16.65 -8.12 30.00
CA TYR A 613 -17.18 -8.96 31.08
C TYR A 613 -16.24 -9.00 32.29
N LYS A 614 -14.93 -9.22 32.11
CA LYS A 614 -13.97 -9.27 33.22
C LYS A 614 -13.81 -7.92 33.91
N THR A 615 -13.74 -6.83 33.13
CA THR A 615 -13.45 -5.49 33.66
C THR A 615 -14.68 -4.71 34.12
N GLN A 616 -15.89 -5.11 33.70
CA GLN A 616 -17.14 -4.35 33.90
C GLN A 616 -17.04 -2.88 33.45
N ARG A 617 -16.31 -2.66 32.35
CA ARG A 617 -16.09 -1.36 31.71
C ARG A 617 -16.37 -1.47 30.19
N PRO A 618 -16.72 -0.37 29.51
CA PRO A 618 -16.77 -0.37 28.05
C PRO A 618 -15.39 -0.70 27.46
N VAL A 619 -15.34 -1.55 26.44
CA VAL A 619 -14.07 -1.90 25.75
C VAL A 619 -14.23 -1.73 24.24
N ARG A 620 -13.29 -1.01 23.62
CA ARG A 620 -13.16 -0.81 22.18
C ARG A 620 -12.01 -1.64 21.61
N ALA A 621 -12.22 -2.21 20.43
CA ALA A 621 -11.14 -2.62 19.52
C ALA A 621 -11.28 -1.88 18.19
N VAL A 622 -10.13 -1.55 17.60
CA VAL A 622 -9.98 -1.11 16.21
C VAL A 622 -8.67 -1.73 15.72
N LEU A 623 -8.71 -2.52 14.67
CA LEU A 623 -7.52 -3.16 14.11
C LEU A 623 -6.77 -2.22 13.15
N ASP A 624 -5.45 -2.20 13.24
CA ASP A 624 -4.61 -1.72 12.14
C ASP A 624 -4.78 -2.64 10.92
N ARG A 625 -4.58 -2.12 9.70
CA ARG A 625 -4.77 -2.89 8.45
C ARG A 625 -3.95 -4.19 8.40
N CYS A 626 -2.77 -4.22 9.01
CA CYS A 626 -1.92 -5.40 9.07
C CYS A 626 -2.38 -6.43 10.10
N GLU A 627 -3.13 -6.03 11.13
CA GLU A 627 -3.78 -6.93 12.09
C GLU A 627 -5.02 -7.55 11.44
N ASP A 628 -5.84 -6.71 10.80
CA ASP A 628 -7.02 -7.06 10.00
C ASP A 628 -6.69 -8.16 8.97
N MET A 629 -5.75 -7.90 8.06
CA MET A 629 -5.35 -8.85 7.00
C MET A 629 -4.70 -10.14 7.51
N ARG A 630 -4.16 -10.18 8.74
CA ARG A 630 -3.64 -11.42 9.36
C ARG A 630 -4.72 -12.23 10.04
N LEU A 631 -5.76 -11.56 10.56
CA LEU A 631 -6.77 -12.18 11.43
C LEU A 631 -8.05 -12.57 10.70
N THR A 632 -8.43 -11.89 9.61
CA THR A 632 -9.77 -12.03 9.01
C THR A 632 -9.83 -12.97 7.81
N GLY A 633 -8.70 -13.43 7.29
CA GLY A 633 -8.64 -14.34 6.15
C GLY A 633 -9.20 -13.76 4.84
N THR A 634 -9.20 -14.58 3.79
CA THR A 634 -9.38 -14.16 2.40
C THR A 634 -10.50 -14.94 1.70
N ARG A 635 -10.79 -14.57 0.43
CA ARG A 635 -11.34 -15.55 -0.52
C ARG A 635 -10.48 -16.81 -0.53
N HIS A 636 -11.13 -17.97 -0.53
CA HIS A 636 -10.49 -19.27 -0.63
C HIS A 636 -9.72 -19.39 -1.96
N PRO A 637 -8.42 -19.75 -1.95
CA PRO A 637 -7.72 -20.18 -3.16
C PRO A 637 -8.27 -21.54 -3.63
N ALA A 638 -8.13 -21.85 -4.92
CA ALA A 638 -8.62 -23.10 -5.50
C ALA A 638 -7.66 -23.68 -6.55
N LEU A 639 -7.25 -24.93 -6.35
CA LEU A 639 -6.64 -25.77 -7.39
C LEU A 639 -7.75 -26.54 -8.11
N ALA A 640 -8.01 -26.20 -9.37
CA ALA A 640 -8.94 -26.93 -10.22
C ALA A 640 -8.16 -27.82 -11.20
N LYS A 641 -8.42 -29.13 -11.17
CA LYS A 641 -7.97 -30.09 -12.19
C LYS A 641 -9.14 -30.38 -13.12
N TYR A 642 -8.92 -30.34 -14.43
CA TYR A 642 -9.98 -30.46 -15.42
C TYR A 642 -9.64 -31.43 -16.56
N LYS A 643 -10.70 -32.02 -17.11
CA LYS A 643 -10.68 -32.85 -18.30
C LYS A 643 -11.89 -32.51 -19.16
N GLY A 644 -11.68 -32.14 -20.41
CA GLY A 644 -12.74 -31.77 -21.36
C GLY A 644 -12.70 -32.64 -22.60
N ALA A 645 -13.87 -33.09 -23.08
CA ALA A 645 -14.05 -33.85 -24.30
C ALA A 645 -14.80 -33.00 -25.34
N ALA A 646 -14.25 -32.89 -26.54
CA ALA A 646 -14.83 -32.14 -27.65
C ALA A 646 -14.88 -32.97 -28.93
N ILE A 647 -16.02 -32.89 -29.61
CA ILE A 647 -16.19 -33.23 -31.02
C ILE A 647 -16.18 -31.90 -31.78
N ILE A 648 -15.35 -31.78 -32.82
CA ILE A 648 -15.18 -30.53 -33.60
C ILE A 648 -15.51 -30.80 -35.06
N ASN A 649 -16.70 -30.39 -35.49
CA ASN A 649 -17.11 -30.45 -36.89
C ASN A 649 -16.88 -29.09 -37.56
N VAL A 650 -15.91 -29.02 -38.48
CA VAL A 650 -15.68 -27.84 -39.33
C VAL A 650 -16.42 -28.03 -40.66
N TYR A 651 -17.36 -27.14 -40.95
CA TYR A 651 -18.14 -27.18 -42.18
C TYR A 651 -17.45 -26.39 -43.31
N LYS A 652 -17.89 -26.65 -44.56
CA LYS A 652 -17.28 -26.07 -45.78
C LYS A 652 -17.50 -24.56 -45.94
N ASP A 653 -18.37 -23.95 -45.15
CA ASP A 653 -18.60 -22.51 -45.05
C ASP A 653 -17.70 -21.82 -44.00
N GLY A 654 -16.87 -22.59 -43.29
CA GLY A 654 -16.01 -22.11 -42.21
C GLY A 654 -16.68 -22.07 -40.83
N SER A 655 -17.95 -22.46 -40.72
CA SER A 655 -18.60 -22.61 -39.42
C SER A 655 -18.08 -23.84 -38.66
N VAL A 656 -18.04 -23.75 -37.33
CA VAL A 656 -17.52 -24.82 -36.45
C VAL A 656 -18.58 -25.21 -35.43
N LEU A 657 -19.09 -26.44 -35.51
CA LEU A 657 -19.90 -27.03 -34.45
C LEU A 657 -18.96 -27.70 -33.43
N LEU A 658 -18.81 -27.05 -32.29
CA LEU A 658 -18.21 -27.61 -31.09
C LEU A 658 -19.31 -28.32 -30.28
N HIS A 659 -19.21 -29.65 -30.15
CA HIS A 659 -20.06 -30.42 -29.24
C HIS A 659 -19.22 -30.91 -28.06
N LEU A 660 -19.48 -30.37 -26.87
CA LEU A 660 -18.84 -30.81 -25.62
C LEU A 660 -19.45 -32.16 -25.20
N GLY A 661 -18.70 -33.25 -25.40
CA GLY A 661 -19.16 -34.61 -25.12
C GLY A 661 -19.17 -34.93 -23.62
N GLY A 662 -18.24 -34.37 -22.87
CA GLY A 662 -18.15 -34.49 -21.42
C GLY A 662 -17.18 -33.47 -20.84
N VAL A 663 -17.46 -32.98 -19.63
CA VAL A 663 -16.59 -32.07 -18.87
C VAL A 663 -16.51 -32.56 -17.44
N GLU A 664 -15.30 -32.65 -16.91
CA GLU A 664 -15.00 -33.05 -15.55
C GLU A 664 -14.07 -31.98 -14.94
N MET A 665 -14.42 -31.47 -13.76
CA MET A 665 -13.67 -30.40 -13.08
C MET A 665 -13.86 -30.50 -11.57
N GLY A 666 -12.78 -30.38 -10.81
CA GLY A 666 -12.82 -30.32 -9.33
C GLY A 666 -11.43 -30.20 -8.72
N GLN A 667 -11.34 -30.26 -7.38
CA GLN A 667 -10.04 -30.29 -6.67
C GLN A 667 -9.33 -31.66 -6.73
N GLY A 668 -9.81 -32.54 -7.61
CA GLY A 668 -9.29 -33.84 -7.95
C GLY A 668 -10.17 -34.44 -9.04
N LEU A 669 -9.56 -34.97 -10.11
CA LEU A 669 -10.27 -35.79 -11.10
C LEU A 669 -10.59 -37.17 -10.50
N HIS A 670 -11.46 -37.92 -11.18
CA HIS A 670 -12.23 -39.09 -10.71
C HIS A 670 -11.46 -40.24 -9.99
N THR A 671 -10.13 -40.19 -9.94
CA THR A 671 -9.24 -41.23 -9.40
C THR A 671 -9.24 -41.36 -7.87
N LYS A 672 -9.69 -40.34 -7.10
CA LYS A 672 -9.91 -40.47 -5.63
C LYS A 672 -11.36 -40.86 -5.25
N MET A 673 -12.29 -40.93 -6.19
CA MET A 673 -13.72 -41.21 -5.94
C MET A 673 -14.07 -42.70 -5.78
N ILE A 674 -13.07 -43.58 -5.61
CA ILE A 674 -13.24 -45.05 -5.57
C ILE A 674 -12.29 -45.67 -4.51
N GLN A 675 -12.15 -44.99 -3.36
CA GLN A 675 -11.45 -45.49 -2.16
C GLN A 675 -12.40 -45.45 -0.96
#